data_AF-A0A366E6T6-F1
#
_entry.id   AF-A0A366E6T6-F1
#
_cell.length_a   1.000
_cell.length_b   1.000
_cell.length_c   1.000
_cell.angle_alpha   90.00
_cell.angle_beta   90.00
_cell.angle_gamma   90.00
#
_symmetry.space_group_name_H-M   'P 1'
#
loop_
_entity.id
_entity.type
_entity.pdbx_description
1 polymer ?
#
loop_
_entity_poly.entity_id
_entity_poly.type
_entity_poly.pdbx_seq_one_letter_code
_entity_poly.pdbx_strand_id
1 'polypeptide(L)'
;MVKEINILEEKINVCLDHEGFNKKPEKKEVREISERIAGITTSISIEELMKNVTIPNARSFTPAVFNEGKRSNQTWKSQQVFALDIDSGLNIEGALKQSAELRVEPTFVYSTFSHSDENHKFRMVYVLDEEIQDLRVRNVIQTALTTLFPSSDKNANDAARILFGGKKIEFVKRGVLSVPKILDGVVQKIRSGSNATREMKRFCKASGLAYFKGYPHYKQVEEKDLPNGEGNTLFISRTKNRTNTINYYSTRVKNSHFSYYLVFSKDSFQEDESYSLEPSSFGEPEVKQVRNFPFDNLQKRCKLYREGTLGDYWLYHSEMFGLMTNLLNIEGGKSKVVEIINSRKEYLTKKEEWSLMMNQIKKMNYAPTRCDTYCPFVGECIHANNMIEQGKLPRGSVQVLQEPEFEEVDIIYKKLEEAFEEIIKNKDQGVYVIKAPTGLGKTEAIVNLAQENNFSIALPTHKLKDEVSQRLNAKKIKHIKVPVLPLLQESFSEKIEHLYNIGAYRTVNKFLRQIANENEDVSNFLQDLEKVKSSKRELLLTTHQRAIFTNDDSNSTLIFDEDPIPSLFPIYQMKVSDLVFAFTKLQDNEVNKDVIITLQNGILNAPVDIVQERSSFLLPSVKDLEQTIVEESTVSSNVLGFLNCDYFIKKKIHNTDYIFFIQRNNLPLTKRSSF
;
A
#
# COMPACT_ATOMS: atom_id res chain seq x y z
N MET A 1 -9.60 9.99 -26.77
CA MET A 1 -11.00 10.26 -26.37
C MET A 1 -11.72 8.92 -26.26
N VAL A 2 -11.95 8.42 -25.04
CA VAL A 2 -12.78 7.22 -24.84
C VAL A 2 -14.22 7.68 -25.08
N LYS A 3 -14.92 7.10 -26.06
CA LYS A 3 -16.36 7.35 -26.27
C LYS A 3 -17.07 7.10 -24.94
N GLU A 4 -17.86 8.05 -24.47
CA GLU A 4 -18.78 7.80 -23.36
C GLU A 4 -19.68 6.63 -23.76
N ILE A 5 -19.61 5.53 -23.01
CA ILE A 5 -20.44 4.36 -23.24
C ILE A 5 -21.87 4.78 -22.88
N ASN A 6 -22.76 4.81 -23.88
CA ASN A 6 -24.18 5.05 -23.65
C ASN A 6 -24.79 3.78 -23.04
N ILE A 7 -24.95 3.77 -21.71
CA ILE A 7 -25.42 2.59 -20.99
C ILE A 7 -26.79 2.07 -21.45
N LEU A 8 -27.60 2.92 -22.08
CA LEU A 8 -28.90 2.51 -22.63
C LEU A 8 -28.78 1.58 -23.86
N GLU A 9 -27.61 1.58 -24.52
CA GLU A 9 -27.28 0.69 -25.64
C GLU A 9 -26.72 -0.67 -25.16
N GLU A 10 -26.42 -0.83 -23.87
CA GLU A 10 -25.96 -2.10 -23.33
C GLU A 10 -27.04 -3.17 -23.44
N LYS A 11 -26.62 -4.37 -23.87
CA LYS A 11 -27.50 -5.52 -24.04
C LYS A 11 -27.66 -6.28 -22.73
N ILE A 12 -28.91 -6.57 -22.41
CA ILE A 12 -29.33 -7.35 -21.26
C ILE A 12 -30.16 -8.54 -21.74
N ASN A 13 -30.18 -9.61 -20.95
CA ASN A 13 -31.01 -10.78 -21.22
C ASN A 13 -32.28 -10.74 -20.38
N VAL A 14 -33.43 -10.83 -21.05
CA VAL A 14 -34.75 -11.00 -20.43
C VAL A 14 -35.55 -12.01 -21.25
N CYS A 15 -36.61 -12.59 -20.69
CA CYS A 15 -37.57 -13.28 -21.57
C CYS A 15 -38.70 -12.31 -21.94
N LEU A 16 -38.81 -11.99 -23.23
CA LEU A 16 -39.73 -10.99 -23.76
C LEU A 16 -40.77 -11.71 -24.62
N ASP A 17 -42.04 -11.49 -24.33
CA ASP A 17 -43.10 -12.04 -25.15
C ASP A 17 -43.12 -11.39 -26.55
N HIS A 18 -43.46 -12.16 -27.56
CA HIS A 18 -43.53 -11.66 -28.93
C HIS A 18 -44.84 -10.90 -29.21
N GLU A 19 -45.89 -11.19 -28.46
CA GLU A 19 -47.19 -10.51 -28.55
C GLU A 19 -47.23 -9.24 -27.69
N GLY A 20 -47.82 -8.20 -28.27
CA GLY A 20 -48.06 -6.91 -27.64
C GLY A 20 -49.53 -6.71 -27.29
N PHE A 21 -49.81 -5.95 -26.23
CA PHE A 21 -51.19 -5.71 -25.78
C PHE A 21 -51.49 -4.22 -25.66
N ASN A 22 -52.68 -3.78 -26.09
CA ASN A 22 -53.13 -2.40 -25.92
C ASN A 22 -53.88 -2.16 -24.59
N LYS A 23 -54.15 -3.24 -23.84
CA LYS A 23 -54.81 -3.25 -22.53
C LYS A 23 -54.18 -4.33 -21.64
N LYS A 24 -54.50 -4.33 -20.35
CA LYS A 24 -54.02 -5.37 -19.43
C LYS A 24 -54.50 -6.77 -19.91
N PRO A 25 -53.61 -7.77 -20.01
CA PRO A 25 -54.00 -9.11 -20.44
C PRO A 25 -55.05 -9.75 -19.52
N GLU A 26 -56.00 -10.45 -20.12
CA GLU A 26 -57.04 -11.23 -19.45
C GLU A 26 -56.49 -12.58 -18.95
N LYS A 27 -57.21 -13.25 -18.04
CA LYS A 27 -56.71 -14.47 -17.38
C LYS A 27 -56.25 -15.57 -18.35
N LYS A 28 -56.94 -15.72 -19.48
CA LYS A 28 -56.59 -16.70 -20.52
C LYS A 28 -55.27 -16.31 -21.21
N GLU A 29 -55.14 -15.05 -21.61
CA GLU A 29 -53.94 -14.49 -22.24
C GLU A 29 -52.73 -14.58 -21.28
N VAL A 30 -52.91 -14.31 -19.99
CA VAL A 30 -51.84 -14.47 -18.97
C VAL A 30 -51.33 -15.91 -18.90
N ARG A 31 -52.22 -16.91 -19.04
CA ARG A 31 -51.82 -18.32 -19.06
C ARG A 31 -51.02 -18.64 -20.32
N GLU A 32 -51.47 -18.18 -21.48
CA GLU A 32 -50.78 -18.37 -22.77
C GLU A 32 -49.39 -17.71 -22.77
N ILE A 33 -49.28 -16.48 -22.26
CA ILE A 33 -47.99 -15.80 -22.05
C ILE A 33 -47.11 -16.64 -21.12
N SER A 34 -47.65 -17.11 -20.00
CA SER A 34 -46.88 -17.90 -19.03
C SER A 34 -46.31 -19.20 -19.62
N GLU A 35 -47.03 -19.86 -20.51
CA GLU A 35 -46.63 -21.14 -21.12
C GLU A 35 -45.50 -20.94 -22.14
N ARG A 36 -45.44 -19.79 -22.84
CA ARG A 36 -44.47 -19.53 -23.92
C ARG A 36 -43.29 -18.65 -23.53
N ILE A 37 -43.46 -17.68 -22.61
CA ILE A 37 -42.51 -16.59 -22.39
C ILE A 37 -41.11 -17.08 -22.00
N ALA A 38 -41.01 -18.13 -21.17
CA ALA A 38 -39.72 -18.65 -20.72
C ALA A 38 -38.89 -19.29 -21.85
N GLY A 39 -39.50 -19.67 -22.98
CA GLY A 39 -38.80 -20.14 -24.18
C GLY A 39 -38.21 -19.02 -25.04
N ILE A 40 -38.50 -17.75 -24.74
CA ILE A 40 -38.16 -16.59 -25.59
C ILE A 40 -37.14 -15.69 -24.88
N THR A 41 -35.96 -16.23 -24.58
CA THR A 41 -34.84 -15.41 -24.08
C THR A 41 -34.36 -14.48 -25.19
N THR A 42 -34.42 -13.18 -24.93
CA THR A 42 -34.05 -12.12 -25.88
C THR A 42 -32.91 -11.30 -25.31
N SER A 43 -31.82 -11.18 -26.07
CA SER A 43 -30.75 -10.22 -25.79
C SER A 43 -31.09 -8.90 -26.47
N ILE A 44 -31.42 -7.88 -25.66
CA ILE A 44 -32.04 -6.62 -26.10
C ILE A 44 -31.33 -5.44 -25.42
N SER A 45 -31.24 -4.28 -26.07
CA SER A 45 -30.72 -3.09 -25.37
C SER A 45 -31.72 -2.57 -24.33
N ILE A 46 -31.26 -1.82 -23.33
CA ILE A 46 -32.17 -1.19 -22.34
C ILE A 46 -33.15 -0.25 -23.06
N GLU A 47 -32.69 0.51 -24.04
CA GLU A 47 -33.54 1.40 -24.83
C GLU A 47 -34.60 0.63 -25.64
N GLU A 48 -34.22 -0.49 -26.26
CA GLU A 48 -35.14 -1.35 -26.98
C GLU A 48 -36.15 -2.00 -26.01
N LEU A 49 -35.72 -2.42 -24.82
CA LEU A 49 -36.63 -2.95 -23.80
C LEU A 49 -37.70 -1.91 -23.44
N MET A 50 -37.31 -0.66 -23.18
CA MET A 50 -38.24 0.45 -22.89
C MET A 50 -39.29 0.64 -23.99
N LYS A 51 -38.86 0.61 -25.26
CA LYS A 51 -39.75 0.70 -26.43
C LYS A 51 -40.68 -0.51 -26.55
N ASN A 52 -40.23 -1.70 -26.14
CA ASN A 52 -41.01 -2.93 -26.23
C ASN A 52 -42.04 -3.08 -25.10
N VAL A 53 -41.76 -2.56 -23.90
CA VAL A 53 -42.67 -2.66 -22.73
C VAL A 53 -43.71 -1.54 -22.66
N THR A 54 -43.70 -0.59 -23.61
CA THR A 54 -44.67 0.52 -23.69
C THR A 54 -45.41 0.55 -25.04
N ILE A 55 -46.56 1.22 -25.10
CA ILE A 55 -47.37 1.36 -26.33
C ILE A 55 -46.50 2.01 -27.44
N PRO A 56 -46.54 1.52 -28.69
CA PRO A 56 -47.53 0.60 -29.27
C PRO A 56 -47.24 -0.89 -29.11
N ASN A 57 -46.08 -1.26 -28.56
CA ASN A 57 -45.71 -2.68 -28.42
C ASN A 57 -46.30 -3.28 -27.15
N ALA A 58 -46.02 -2.66 -26.00
CA ALA A 58 -46.49 -3.03 -24.66
C ALA A 58 -46.50 -4.55 -24.41
N ARG A 59 -45.38 -5.17 -24.76
CA ARG A 59 -45.10 -6.61 -24.60
C ARG A 59 -44.86 -6.93 -23.13
N SER A 60 -45.28 -8.12 -22.72
CA SER A 60 -44.99 -8.64 -21.38
C SER A 60 -43.58 -9.22 -21.35
N PHE A 61 -42.89 -9.11 -20.21
CA PHE A 61 -41.57 -9.70 -20.05
C PHE A 61 -41.39 -10.31 -18.66
N THR A 62 -40.49 -11.27 -18.53
CA THR A 62 -39.94 -11.68 -17.24
C THR A 62 -38.52 -11.13 -17.12
N PRO A 63 -38.17 -10.48 -15.99
CA PRO A 63 -36.80 -10.01 -15.78
C PRO A 63 -35.78 -11.15 -15.68
N ALA A 64 -36.23 -12.34 -15.30
CA ALA A 64 -35.42 -13.54 -15.19
C ALA A 64 -35.33 -14.30 -16.53
N VAL A 65 -34.21 -15.00 -16.68
CA VAL A 65 -33.97 -16.04 -17.69
C VAL A 65 -34.14 -17.41 -17.02
N PHE A 66 -34.65 -18.39 -17.76
CA PHE A 66 -34.92 -19.73 -17.26
C PHE A 66 -34.18 -20.80 -18.06
N ASN A 67 -33.92 -21.93 -17.41
CA ASN A 67 -33.49 -23.16 -18.08
C ASN A 67 -34.69 -23.89 -18.69
N GLU A 68 -34.44 -24.67 -19.74
CA GLU A 68 -35.42 -25.61 -20.33
C GLU A 68 -36.72 -24.96 -20.83
N GLY A 69 -36.72 -23.64 -21.06
CA GLY A 69 -37.88 -22.90 -21.58
C GLY A 69 -39.10 -22.90 -20.65
N LYS A 70 -38.95 -23.31 -19.38
CA LYS A 70 -40.06 -23.45 -18.43
C LYS A 70 -40.00 -22.36 -17.37
N ARG A 71 -41.11 -21.64 -17.14
CA ARG A 71 -41.20 -20.56 -16.16
C ARG A 71 -41.48 -21.12 -14.76
N SER A 72 -40.48 -21.17 -13.89
CA SER A 72 -40.65 -21.50 -12.48
C SER A 72 -39.45 -21.01 -11.65
N ASN A 73 -39.60 -20.95 -10.33
CA ASN A 73 -38.47 -20.63 -9.45
C ASN A 73 -37.39 -21.74 -9.45
N GLN A 74 -37.77 -22.99 -9.73
CA GLN A 74 -36.83 -24.12 -9.84
C GLN A 74 -35.97 -24.05 -11.11
N THR A 75 -36.52 -23.47 -12.17
CA THR A 75 -35.86 -23.32 -13.48
C THR A 75 -35.24 -21.95 -13.66
N TRP A 76 -35.29 -21.07 -12.65
CA TRP A 76 -34.64 -19.77 -12.67
C TRP A 76 -33.13 -19.94 -12.89
N LYS A 77 -32.57 -19.20 -13.84
CA LYS A 77 -31.16 -19.29 -14.24
C LYS A 77 -30.37 -18.05 -13.83
N SER A 78 -30.88 -16.88 -14.21
CA SER A 78 -30.19 -15.61 -14.00
C SER A 78 -31.14 -14.41 -14.16
N GLN A 79 -30.71 -13.25 -13.68
CA GLN A 79 -31.45 -11.98 -13.79
C GLN A 79 -30.51 -10.78 -13.65
N GLN A 80 -30.65 -9.78 -14.51
CA GLN A 80 -29.95 -8.48 -14.41
C GLN A 80 -30.91 -7.31 -14.18
N VAL A 81 -32.17 -7.47 -14.58
CA VAL A 81 -33.23 -6.45 -14.44
C VAL A 81 -34.07 -6.77 -13.22
N PHE A 82 -34.41 -5.79 -12.39
CA PHE A 82 -35.34 -5.93 -11.27
C PHE A 82 -36.44 -4.87 -11.40
N ALA A 83 -37.64 -5.16 -10.93
CA ALA A 83 -38.72 -4.18 -10.95
C ALA A 83 -39.56 -4.22 -9.68
N LEU A 84 -40.04 -3.04 -9.28
CA LEU A 84 -41.05 -2.89 -8.23
C LEU A 84 -42.37 -2.42 -8.85
N ASP A 85 -43.47 -3.08 -8.49
CA ASP A 85 -44.82 -2.71 -8.87
C ASP A 85 -45.39 -1.78 -7.78
N ILE A 86 -45.65 -0.52 -8.13
CA ILE A 86 -46.26 0.47 -7.23
C ILE A 86 -47.72 0.64 -7.65
N ASP A 87 -48.62 0.17 -6.80
CA ASP A 87 -50.07 0.17 -7.07
C ASP A 87 -50.84 1.29 -6.36
N SER A 88 -50.31 1.79 -5.23
CA SER A 88 -50.92 2.88 -4.45
C SER A 88 -49.95 3.47 -3.43
N GLY A 89 -50.28 4.62 -2.83
CA GLY A 89 -49.57 5.18 -1.68
C GLY A 89 -48.25 5.89 -1.98
N LEU A 90 -47.80 5.89 -3.22
CA LEU A 90 -46.61 6.62 -3.67
C LEU A 90 -46.80 7.06 -5.12
N ASN A 91 -46.68 8.36 -5.40
CA ASN A 91 -46.70 8.88 -6.77
C ASN A 91 -45.29 8.83 -7.40
N ILE A 92 -45.21 9.08 -8.71
CA ILE A 92 -43.95 8.94 -9.46
C ILE A 92 -42.89 9.93 -8.94
N GLU A 93 -43.24 11.20 -8.75
CA GLU A 93 -42.31 12.23 -8.27
C GLU A 93 -41.78 11.92 -6.87
N GLY A 94 -42.66 11.51 -5.95
CA GLY A 94 -42.29 11.11 -4.60
C GLY A 94 -41.37 9.89 -4.60
N ALA A 95 -41.62 8.90 -5.46
CA ALA A 95 -40.75 7.74 -5.64
C ALA A 95 -39.35 8.15 -6.13
N LEU A 96 -39.26 9.03 -7.12
CA LEU A 96 -37.99 9.51 -7.67
C LEU A 96 -37.22 10.35 -6.64
N LYS A 97 -37.90 11.20 -5.88
CA LYS A 97 -37.28 11.98 -4.80
C LYS A 97 -36.70 11.06 -3.72
N GLN A 98 -37.49 10.10 -3.24
CA GLN A 98 -37.03 9.13 -2.24
C GLN A 98 -35.85 8.28 -2.77
N SER A 99 -35.90 7.91 -4.06
CA SER A 99 -34.82 7.18 -4.73
C SER A 99 -33.51 7.96 -4.76
N ALA A 100 -33.58 9.26 -5.07
CA ALA A 100 -32.42 10.15 -5.12
C ALA A 100 -31.81 10.38 -3.72
N GLU A 101 -32.64 10.54 -2.69
CA GLU A 101 -32.20 10.68 -1.29
C GLU A 101 -31.44 9.43 -0.80
N LEU A 102 -31.91 8.24 -1.20
CA LEU A 102 -31.29 6.96 -0.88
C LEU A 102 -30.14 6.56 -1.82
N ARG A 103 -29.93 7.33 -2.90
CA ARG A 103 -28.99 7.02 -4.01
C ARG A 103 -29.25 5.67 -4.68
N VAL A 104 -30.50 5.21 -4.66
CA VAL A 104 -30.98 3.98 -5.29
C VAL A 104 -32.05 4.38 -6.31
N GLU A 105 -31.60 4.87 -7.47
CA GLU A 105 -32.48 5.37 -8.53
C GLU A 105 -32.76 4.30 -9.59
N PRO A 106 -34.01 4.19 -10.07
CA PRO A 106 -34.35 3.27 -11.16
C PRO A 106 -33.68 3.72 -12.46
N THR A 107 -33.33 2.76 -13.30
CA THR A 107 -32.84 3.02 -14.68
C THR A 107 -33.97 3.61 -15.52
N PHE A 108 -35.21 3.14 -15.35
CA PHE A 108 -36.38 3.78 -15.93
C PHE A 108 -37.66 3.48 -15.14
N VAL A 109 -38.68 4.31 -15.34
CA VAL A 109 -40.03 4.10 -14.79
C VAL A 109 -41.02 4.11 -15.94
N TYR A 110 -42.01 3.22 -15.91
CA TYR A 110 -43.10 3.23 -16.87
C TYR A 110 -44.46 3.07 -16.19
N SER A 111 -45.47 3.76 -16.71
CA SER A 111 -46.85 3.69 -16.22
C SER A 111 -47.53 2.41 -16.69
N THR A 112 -48.26 1.74 -15.81
CA THR A 112 -49.00 0.52 -16.17
C THR A 112 -50.29 0.85 -16.93
N PHE A 113 -50.94 -0.13 -17.55
CA PHE A 113 -52.23 0.09 -18.23
C PHE A 113 -53.32 0.69 -17.34
N SER A 114 -53.27 0.44 -16.03
CA SER A 114 -54.27 0.93 -15.06
C SER A 114 -53.90 2.26 -14.42
N HIS A 115 -52.85 2.94 -14.91
CA HIS A 115 -52.43 4.25 -14.42
C HIS A 115 -53.41 5.38 -14.80
N SER A 116 -53.71 6.26 -13.84
CA SER A 116 -54.29 7.60 -14.06
C SER A 116 -53.59 8.63 -13.15
N ASP A 117 -53.83 9.92 -13.39
CA ASP A 117 -53.24 11.01 -12.59
C ASP A 117 -53.79 11.01 -11.15
N GLU A 118 -55.00 10.49 -10.93
CA GLU A 118 -55.59 10.32 -9.60
C GLU A 118 -55.10 9.04 -8.91
N ASN A 119 -54.78 8.00 -9.70
CA ASN A 119 -54.37 6.68 -9.23
C ASN A 119 -53.07 6.25 -9.90
N HIS A 120 -51.96 6.73 -9.35
CA HIS A 120 -50.63 6.41 -9.86
C HIS A 120 -50.31 4.93 -9.71
N LYS A 121 -50.22 4.24 -10.85
CA LYS A 121 -49.73 2.85 -10.95
C LYS A 121 -48.56 2.76 -11.92
N PHE A 122 -47.39 2.38 -11.45
CA PHE A 122 -46.19 2.39 -12.26
C PHE A 122 -45.18 1.35 -11.78
N ARG A 123 -44.22 1.04 -12.65
CA ARG A 123 -43.13 0.13 -12.33
C ARG A 123 -41.81 0.86 -12.35
N MET A 124 -41.06 0.70 -11.27
CA MET A 124 -39.69 1.19 -11.15
C MET A 124 -38.76 0.06 -11.57
N VAL A 125 -38.00 0.24 -12.65
CA VAL A 125 -37.11 -0.78 -13.21
C VAL A 125 -35.66 -0.41 -12.93
N TYR A 126 -34.93 -1.34 -12.34
CA TYR A 126 -33.53 -1.24 -11.97
C TYR A 126 -32.72 -2.22 -12.81
N VAL A 127 -31.68 -1.74 -13.49
CA VAL A 127 -30.72 -2.58 -14.19
C VAL A 127 -29.43 -2.63 -13.37
N LEU A 128 -28.93 -3.83 -13.11
CA LEU A 128 -27.67 -4.01 -12.38
C LEU A 128 -26.46 -3.95 -13.31
N ASP A 129 -25.30 -3.59 -12.74
CA ASP A 129 -24.00 -3.62 -13.42
C ASP A 129 -23.44 -5.03 -13.62
N GLU A 130 -24.16 -6.06 -13.16
CA GLU A 130 -23.83 -7.46 -13.37
C GLU A 130 -25.07 -8.36 -13.49
N GLU A 131 -24.92 -9.50 -14.16
CA GLU A 131 -25.93 -10.55 -14.21
C GLU A 131 -25.84 -11.46 -12.98
N ILE A 132 -26.92 -11.56 -12.22
CA ILE A 132 -26.98 -12.36 -11.00
C ILE A 132 -27.41 -13.79 -11.35
N GLN A 133 -26.56 -14.76 -11.00
CA GLN A 133 -26.80 -16.20 -11.19
C GLN A 133 -27.02 -16.95 -9.86
N ASP A 134 -26.81 -16.28 -8.73
CA ASP A 134 -27.07 -16.84 -7.41
C ASP A 134 -28.45 -16.38 -6.90
N LEU A 135 -29.38 -17.33 -6.75
CA LEU A 135 -30.75 -17.05 -6.34
C LEU A 135 -30.84 -16.36 -4.97
N ARG A 136 -29.88 -16.62 -4.07
CA ARG A 136 -29.84 -15.97 -2.74
C ARG A 136 -29.55 -14.48 -2.89
N VAL A 137 -28.61 -14.12 -3.76
CA VAL A 137 -28.29 -12.72 -4.07
C VAL A 137 -29.47 -12.03 -4.72
N ARG A 138 -30.15 -12.69 -5.66
CA ARG A 138 -31.41 -12.20 -6.24
C ARG A 138 -32.44 -11.87 -5.16
N ASN A 139 -32.62 -12.77 -4.17
CA ASN A 139 -33.55 -12.56 -3.06
C ASN A 139 -33.12 -11.43 -2.12
N VAL A 140 -31.82 -11.25 -1.88
CA VAL A 140 -31.27 -10.09 -1.17
C VAL A 140 -31.66 -8.79 -1.88
N ILE A 141 -31.44 -8.70 -3.20
CA ILE A 141 -31.74 -7.50 -3.99
C ILE A 141 -33.23 -7.18 -3.95
N GLN A 142 -34.08 -8.19 -4.20
CA GLN A 142 -35.54 -8.00 -4.18
C GLN A 142 -36.02 -7.55 -2.79
N THR A 143 -35.52 -8.20 -1.72
CA THR A 143 -35.86 -7.83 -0.33
C THR A 143 -35.39 -6.42 0.00
N ALA A 144 -34.21 -6.02 -0.47
CA ALA A 144 -33.67 -4.68 -0.28
C ALA A 144 -34.52 -3.62 -0.99
N LEU A 145 -34.88 -3.83 -2.25
CA LEU A 145 -35.73 -2.91 -3.01
C LEU A 145 -37.13 -2.76 -2.38
N THR A 146 -37.76 -3.85 -1.96
CA THR A 146 -39.05 -3.81 -1.24
C THR A 146 -38.93 -3.10 0.13
N THR A 147 -37.79 -3.27 0.82
CA THR A 147 -37.50 -2.56 2.08
C THR A 147 -37.35 -1.06 1.84
N LEU A 148 -36.73 -0.66 0.73
CA LEU A 148 -36.58 0.74 0.33
C LEU A 148 -37.91 1.37 -0.06
N PHE A 149 -38.82 0.62 -0.70
CA PHE A 149 -40.12 1.12 -1.15
C PHE A 149 -41.28 0.22 -0.67
N PRO A 150 -41.76 0.40 0.57
CA PRO A 150 -42.77 -0.47 1.19
C PRO A 150 -44.16 -0.38 0.55
N SER A 151 -44.42 0.66 -0.25
CA SER A 151 -45.63 0.81 -1.07
C SER A 151 -45.65 -0.11 -2.28
N SER A 152 -44.57 -0.87 -2.52
CA SER A 152 -44.54 -1.91 -3.54
C SER A 152 -45.32 -3.15 -3.13
N ASP A 153 -45.76 -3.91 -4.12
CA ASP A 153 -46.44 -5.19 -3.90
C ASP A 153 -45.59 -6.17 -3.06
N LYS A 154 -46.13 -6.55 -1.89
CA LYS A 154 -45.45 -7.40 -0.90
C LYS A 154 -45.21 -8.83 -1.39
N ASN A 155 -45.89 -9.25 -2.46
CA ASN A 155 -45.72 -10.56 -3.09
C ASN A 155 -44.71 -10.55 -4.27
N ALA A 156 -43.78 -9.58 -4.30
CA ALA A 156 -42.77 -9.45 -5.35
C ALA A 156 -41.58 -10.45 -5.27
N ASN A 157 -41.60 -11.40 -4.34
CA ASN A 157 -40.51 -12.36 -4.16
C ASN A 157 -40.48 -13.49 -5.21
N ASP A 158 -41.50 -13.63 -6.05
CA ASP A 158 -41.52 -14.61 -7.13
C ASP A 158 -40.50 -14.26 -8.23
N ALA A 159 -39.42 -15.05 -8.35
CA ALA A 159 -38.40 -14.85 -9.38
C ALA A 159 -38.93 -15.16 -10.78
N ALA A 160 -40.04 -15.90 -10.86
CA ALA A 160 -40.71 -16.25 -12.09
C ALA A 160 -41.78 -15.23 -12.53
N ARG A 161 -41.93 -14.09 -11.84
CA ARG A 161 -43.03 -13.12 -12.07
C ARG A 161 -43.00 -12.51 -13.47
N ILE A 162 -44.18 -12.47 -14.10
CA ILE A 162 -44.43 -11.77 -15.35
C ILE A 162 -44.72 -10.29 -15.05
N LEU A 163 -44.05 -9.40 -15.76
CA LEU A 163 -44.32 -7.98 -15.78
C LEU A 163 -45.02 -7.63 -17.09
N PHE A 164 -46.24 -7.11 -16.98
CA PHE A 164 -46.99 -6.66 -18.15
C PHE A 164 -46.44 -5.36 -18.71
N GLY A 165 -46.63 -5.15 -20.01
CA GLY A 165 -46.41 -3.85 -20.63
C GLY A 165 -47.26 -2.73 -20.01
N GLY A 166 -47.02 -1.51 -20.47
CA GLY A 166 -47.66 -0.31 -19.96
C GLY A 166 -47.85 0.77 -21.01
N LYS A 167 -48.19 1.98 -20.56
CA LYS A 167 -48.56 3.10 -21.43
C LYS A 167 -47.34 3.80 -21.99
N LYS A 168 -46.53 4.42 -21.13
CA LYS A 168 -45.38 5.25 -21.53
C LYS A 168 -44.26 5.20 -20.50
N ILE A 169 -43.07 5.59 -20.93
CA ILE A 169 -41.93 5.84 -20.06
C ILE A 169 -42.14 7.18 -19.36
N GLU A 170 -42.08 7.17 -18.03
CA GLU A 170 -42.26 8.35 -17.17
C GLU A 170 -40.92 8.95 -16.72
N PHE A 171 -39.86 8.13 -16.66
CA PHE A 171 -38.54 8.55 -16.22
C PHE A 171 -37.45 7.66 -16.82
N VAL A 172 -36.27 8.24 -17.08
CA VAL A 172 -35.08 7.52 -17.55
C VAL A 172 -33.85 8.11 -16.88
N LYS A 173 -33.00 7.23 -16.35
CA LYS A 173 -31.67 7.57 -15.87
C LYS A 173 -30.62 6.74 -16.61
N ARG A 174 -29.60 7.42 -17.10
CA ARG A 174 -28.43 6.78 -17.75
C ARG A 174 -27.47 6.25 -16.68
N GLY A 175 -27.88 5.18 -15.99
CA GLY A 175 -27.04 4.50 -15.00
C GLY A 175 -27.59 3.15 -14.57
N VAL A 176 -26.67 2.31 -14.09
CA VAL A 176 -26.94 1.00 -13.48
C VAL A 176 -26.59 1.02 -11.99
N LEU A 177 -27.13 0.05 -11.25
CA LEU A 177 -26.88 -0.09 -9.81
C LEU A 177 -26.01 -1.31 -9.52
N SER A 178 -25.21 -1.21 -8.48
CA SER A 178 -24.50 -2.36 -7.92
C SER A 178 -25.23 -2.87 -6.68
N VAL A 179 -25.08 -4.15 -6.37
CA VAL A 179 -25.67 -4.75 -5.15
C VAL A 179 -25.23 -4.00 -3.88
N PRO A 180 -23.95 -3.64 -3.68
CA PRO A 180 -23.53 -2.83 -2.52
C PRO A 180 -24.27 -1.49 -2.41
N LYS A 181 -24.50 -0.77 -3.52
CA LYS A 181 -25.24 0.51 -3.48
C LYS A 181 -26.67 0.35 -2.99
N ILE A 182 -27.34 -0.74 -3.40
CA ILE A 182 -28.71 -1.03 -2.95
C ILE A 182 -28.71 -1.32 -1.44
N LEU A 183 -27.74 -2.10 -0.96
CA LEU A 183 -27.58 -2.40 0.47
C LEU A 183 -27.22 -1.16 1.30
N ASP A 184 -26.37 -0.26 0.78
CA ASP A 184 -26.06 1.01 1.43
C ASP A 184 -27.32 1.87 1.60
N GLY A 185 -28.19 1.92 0.59
CA GLY A 185 -29.50 2.57 0.68
C GLY A 185 -30.37 1.98 1.79
N VAL A 186 -30.38 0.64 1.95
CA VAL A 186 -31.11 -0.04 3.05
C VAL A 186 -30.53 0.35 4.41
N VAL A 187 -29.21 0.33 4.53
CA VAL A 187 -28.52 0.73 5.76
C VAL A 187 -28.86 2.16 6.14
N GLN A 188 -28.80 3.10 5.18
CA GLN A 188 -29.18 4.49 5.37
C GLN A 188 -30.63 4.59 5.86
N LYS A 189 -31.58 3.99 5.12
CA LYS A 189 -33.01 4.06 5.47
C LYS A 189 -33.32 3.53 6.86
N ILE A 190 -32.83 2.32 7.19
CA ILE A 190 -33.11 1.66 8.47
C ILE A 190 -32.49 2.43 9.64
N ARG A 191 -31.28 2.95 9.46
CA ARG A 191 -30.55 3.64 10.53
C ARG A 191 -31.06 5.05 10.82
N SER A 192 -31.64 5.71 9.83
CA SER A 192 -32.35 6.98 10.02
C SER A 192 -33.74 6.80 10.67
N GLY A 193 -34.25 5.57 10.73
CA GLY A 193 -35.55 5.25 11.33
C GLY A 193 -35.49 4.96 12.85
N SER A 194 -36.67 4.91 13.48
CA SER A 194 -36.82 4.40 14.84
C SER A 194 -36.61 2.88 14.87
N ASN A 195 -36.18 2.34 16.03
CA ASN A 195 -35.94 0.90 16.20
C ASN A 195 -34.93 0.27 15.22
N ALA A 196 -33.96 1.06 14.73
CA ALA A 196 -32.99 0.66 13.72
C ALA A 196 -32.34 -0.72 13.94
N THR A 197 -32.00 -1.08 15.18
CA THR A 197 -31.42 -2.40 15.49
C THR A 197 -32.39 -3.55 15.21
N ARG A 198 -33.67 -3.39 15.58
CA ARG A 198 -34.71 -4.41 15.36
C ARG A 198 -34.99 -4.56 13.88
N GLU A 199 -35.18 -3.45 13.18
CA GLU A 199 -35.46 -3.45 11.74
C GLU A 199 -34.26 -3.98 10.94
N MET A 200 -33.01 -3.68 11.34
CA MET A 200 -31.82 -4.23 10.70
C MET A 200 -31.74 -5.76 10.85
N LYS A 201 -32.01 -6.28 12.05
CA LYS A 201 -32.08 -7.73 12.28
C LYS A 201 -33.18 -8.39 11.45
N ARG A 202 -34.35 -7.74 11.35
CA ARG A 202 -35.47 -8.19 10.53
C ARG A 202 -35.10 -8.25 9.06
N PHE A 203 -34.44 -7.21 8.54
CA PHE A 203 -33.94 -7.17 7.17
C PHE A 203 -32.91 -8.28 6.90
N CYS A 204 -31.93 -8.47 7.78
CA CYS A 204 -30.93 -9.53 7.63
C CYS A 204 -31.59 -10.92 7.61
N LYS A 205 -32.54 -11.17 8.53
CA LYS A 205 -33.33 -12.41 8.54
C LYS A 205 -34.13 -12.62 7.25
N ALA A 206 -34.81 -11.58 6.76
CA ALA A 206 -35.63 -11.67 5.56
C ALA A 206 -34.81 -11.85 4.27
N SER A 207 -33.62 -11.27 4.22
CA SER A 207 -32.71 -11.35 3.05
C SER A 207 -31.79 -12.58 3.09
N GLY A 208 -31.65 -13.23 4.25
CA GLY A 208 -30.70 -14.33 4.48
C GLY A 208 -29.26 -13.88 4.75
N LEU A 209 -28.98 -12.57 4.78
CA LEU A 209 -27.66 -12.04 5.10
C LEU A 209 -27.33 -12.23 6.59
N ALA A 210 -26.07 -12.52 6.89
CA ALA A 210 -25.59 -12.55 8.26
C ALA A 210 -25.65 -11.14 8.88
N TYR A 211 -26.08 -11.06 10.14
CA TYR A 211 -26.08 -9.81 10.91
C TYR A 211 -24.74 -9.66 11.64
N PHE A 212 -23.92 -8.70 11.19
CA PHE A 212 -22.55 -8.52 11.69
C PHE A 212 -22.31 -7.09 12.15
N LYS A 213 -21.87 -6.92 13.42
CA LYS A 213 -21.55 -5.62 14.04
C LYS A 213 -22.65 -4.53 13.89
N GLY A 214 -23.90 -4.95 13.72
CA GLY A 214 -25.03 -4.04 13.52
C GLY A 214 -25.42 -3.77 12.06
N TYR A 215 -24.81 -4.45 11.09
CA TYR A 215 -25.02 -4.23 9.66
C TYR A 215 -25.27 -5.58 8.97
N PRO A 216 -25.84 -5.58 7.75
CA PRO A 216 -25.80 -6.76 6.91
C PRO A 216 -24.33 -7.04 6.56
N HIS A 217 -23.92 -8.31 6.55
CA HIS A 217 -22.53 -8.66 6.28
C HIS A 217 -22.26 -8.66 4.77
N TYR A 218 -21.86 -7.50 4.27
CA TYR A 218 -21.32 -7.32 2.93
C TYR A 218 -20.15 -6.36 2.94
N LYS A 219 -19.28 -6.48 1.93
CA LYS A 219 -18.14 -5.58 1.80
C LYS A 219 -17.73 -5.42 0.36
N GLN A 220 -17.55 -4.16 -0.05
CA GLN A 220 -16.87 -3.81 -1.28
C GLN A 220 -15.36 -3.83 -1.03
N VAL A 221 -14.60 -4.57 -1.84
CA VAL A 221 -13.16 -4.80 -1.64
C VAL A 221 -12.41 -4.81 -2.97
N GLU A 222 -11.08 -4.71 -2.89
CA GLU A 222 -10.23 -5.00 -4.04
C GLU A 222 -10.12 -6.50 -4.28
N GLU A 223 -9.77 -6.89 -5.50
CA GLU A 223 -9.66 -8.30 -5.90
C GLU A 223 -8.66 -9.08 -5.04
N LYS A 224 -7.54 -8.46 -4.65
CA LYS A 224 -6.53 -9.03 -3.75
C LYS A 224 -7.02 -9.25 -2.32
N ASP A 225 -8.05 -8.51 -1.91
CA ASP A 225 -8.60 -8.50 -0.55
C ASP A 225 -9.89 -9.36 -0.47
N LEU A 226 -10.24 -10.04 -1.56
CA LEU A 226 -11.34 -10.99 -1.56
C LEU A 226 -11.04 -12.17 -0.62
N PRO A 227 -12.01 -12.60 0.19
CA PRO A 227 -11.83 -13.76 1.05
C PRO A 227 -11.56 -15.02 0.21
N ASN A 228 -10.54 -15.78 0.63
CA ASN A 228 -10.32 -17.14 0.14
C ASN A 228 -11.33 -18.07 0.82
N GLY A 229 -12.43 -18.40 0.13
CA GLY A 229 -13.43 -19.29 0.68
C GLY A 229 -14.38 -19.87 -0.35
N GLU A 230 -14.46 -21.18 -0.39
CA GLU A 230 -15.49 -21.97 -1.09
C GLU A 230 -16.51 -22.49 -0.07
N GLY A 231 -17.20 -21.57 0.60
CA GLY A 231 -18.22 -21.91 1.59
C GLY A 231 -19.62 -21.65 1.07
N ASN A 232 -20.58 -22.53 1.36
CA ASN A 232 -22.00 -22.33 1.05
C ASN A 232 -22.60 -21.06 1.67
N THR A 233 -21.93 -20.38 2.59
CA THR A 233 -22.40 -19.12 3.19
C THR A 233 -21.82 -17.87 2.55
N LEU A 234 -20.91 -17.98 1.58
CA LEU A 234 -20.23 -16.85 0.96
C LEU A 234 -20.66 -16.71 -0.49
N PHE A 235 -20.96 -15.49 -0.91
CA PHE A 235 -21.04 -15.12 -2.31
C PHE A 235 -19.95 -14.10 -2.61
N ILE A 236 -19.24 -14.30 -3.72
CA ILE A 236 -18.20 -13.39 -4.19
C ILE A 236 -18.57 -12.95 -5.60
N SER A 237 -18.79 -11.65 -5.78
CA SER A 237 -18.85 -11.07 -7.12
C SER A 237 -17.44 -10.75 -7.60
N ARG A 238 -17.05 -11.43 -8.68
CA ARG A 238 -15.76 -11.25 -9.37
C ARG A 238 -15.94 -10.74 -10.80
N THR A 239 -17.13 -10.25 -11.17
CA THR A 239 -17.61 -9.99 -12.54
C THR A 239 -16.74 -9.00 -13.33
N LYS A 240 -15.54 -9.48 -13.69
CA LYS A 240 -14.74 -9.22 -14.86
C LYS A 240 -14.69 -10.58 -15.57
N ASN A 241 -15.70 -10.90 -16.37
CA ASN A 241 -15.60 -12.08 -17.23
C ASN A 241 -14.42 -11.86 -18.21
N ARG A 242 -13.27 -12.45 -17.88
CA ARG A 242 -12.01 -12.55 -18.65
C ARG A 242 -11.31 -11.24 -19.00
N THR A 243 -10.17 -11.02 -18.35
CA THR A 243 -8.84 -11.25 -18.96
C THR A 243 -7.81 -11.31 -17.84
N ASN A 244 -7.25 -12.49 -17.59
CA ASN A 244 -5.89 -12.57 -17.07
C ASN A 244 -4.98 -12.00 -18.15
N THR A 245 -4.64 -10.72 -18.04
CA THR A 245 -3.37 -10.23 -18.56
C THR A 245 -2.41 -10.22 -17.39
N ILE A 246 -1.50 -11.19 -17.38
CA ILE A 246 -0.18 -10.98 -16.78
C ILE A 246 0.42 -9.81 -17.56
N ASN A 247 0.22 -8.59 -17.06
CA ASN A 247 0.89 -7.39 -17.54
C ASN A 247 1.38 -6.63 -16.33
N TYR A 248 2.68 -6.71 -16.09
CA TYR A 248 3.44 -5.96 -15.08
C TYR A 248 3.63 -4.49 -15.52
N TYR A 249 2.59 -3.81 -16.01
CA TYR A 249 2.62 -2.36 -16.22
C TYR A 249 1.22 -1.80 -15.98
N SER A 250 1.08 -1.04 -14.89
CA SER A 250 -0.15 -0.36 -14.47
C SER A 250 -0.52 0.74 -15.47
N THR A 251 -1.13 0.36 -16.60
CA THR A 251 -1.90 1.28 -17.43
C THR A 251 -3.37 1.21 -17.01
N ARG A 252 -3.92 2.39 -16.74
CA ARG A 252 -5.18 2.62 -16.00
C ARG A 252 -6.38 2.06 -16.75
N VAL A 253 -6.97 0.98 -16.23
CA VAL A 253 -8.33 0.58 -16.59
C VAL A 253 -9.29 1.28 -15.63
N LYS A 254 -10.21 2.10 -16.16
CA LYS A 254 -11.36 2.58 -15.38
C LYS A 254 -12.18 1.34 -14.99
N ASN A 255 -12.10 0.90 -13.74
CA ASN A 255 -12.93 -0.19 -13.25
C ASN A 255 -14.39 0.30 -13.21
N SER A 256 -15.25 -0.26 -14.05
CA SER A 256 -16.70 -0.01 -14.01
C SER A 256 -17.40 -0.77 -12.88
N HIS A 257 -16.81 -1.87 -12.39
CA HIS A 257 -17.34 -2.75 -11.36
C HIS A 257 -16.32 -2.97 -10.23
N PHE A 258 -16.73 -2.84 -8.97
CA PHE A 258 -15.90 -3.15 -7.79
C PHE A 258 -16.21 -4.56 -7.31
N SER A 259 -15.19 -5.34 -6.99
CA SER A 259 -15.37 -6.64 -6.34
C SER A 259 -16.07 -6.47 -4.99
N TYR A 260 -16.95 -7.40 -4.65
CA TYR A 260 -17.60 -7.41 -3.34
C TYR A 260 -17.95 -8.83 -2.93
N TYR A 261 -18.21 -9.02 -1.63
CA TYR A 261 -18.74 -10.27 -1.13
C TYR A 261 -19.94 -10.05 -0.20
N LEU A 262 -20.80 -11.06 -0.15
CA LEU A 262 -21.93 -11.16 0.78
C LEU A 262 -21.75 -12.41 1.65
N VAL A 263 -22.05 -12.30 2.95
CA VAL A 263 -22.05 -13.44 3.86
C VAL A 263 -23.48 -13.72 4.30
N PHE A 264 -23.91 -14.96 4.09
CA PHE A 264 -25.22 -15.49 4.44
C PHE A 264 -25.17 -16.21 5.80
N SER A 265 -26.29 -16.21 6.53
CA SER A 265 -26.38 -16.95 7.80
C SER A 265 -26.37 -18.46 7.57
N LYS A 266 -25.72 -19.22 8.47
CA LYS A 266 -25.65 -20.70 8.42
C LYS A 266 -27.05 -21.35 8.50
N ASP A 267 -27.99 -20.72 9.21
CA ASP A 267 -29.34 -21.26 9.48
C ASP A 267 -30.37 -21.01 8.36
N SER A 268 -29.92 -20.58 7.18
CA SER A 268 -30.82 -20.34 6.04
C SER A 268 -31.44 -21.63 5.46
N PHE A 269 -31.20 -22.79 6.09
CA PHE A 269 -31.51 -24.13 5.56
C PHE A 269 -32.23 -25.07 6.55
N GLN A 270 -32.79 -24.60 7.68
CA GLN A 270 -33.66 -25.43 8.52
C GLN A 270 -34.97 -24.71 8.86
N GLU A 271 -36.08 -25.32 8.47
CA GLU A 271 -37.44 -25.02 8.92
C GLU A 271 -37.59 -25.44 10.40
N ASP A 272 -36.96 -24.74 11.34
CA ASP A 272 -37.25 -24.93 12.77
C ASP A 272 -37.10 -23.61 13.55
N GLU A 273 -38.05 -23.35 14.44
CA GLU A 273 -38.28 -22.07 15.13
C GLU A 273 -37.23 -21.67 16.20
N SER A 274 -36.06 -22.31 16.27
CA SER A 274 -35.01 -22.00 17.24
C SER A 274 -33.85 -21.21 16.62
N TYR A 275 -34.11 -19.93 16.34
CA TYR A 275 -33.12 -19.00 15.77
C TYR A 275 -31.99 -18.68 16.78
N SER A 276 -30.84 -19.35 16.68
CA SER A 276 -29.61 -18.97 17.40
C SER A 276 -28.69 -18.15 16.50
N LEU A 277 -28.46 -16.88 16.88
CA LEU A 277 -27.53 -15.97 16.21
C LEU A 277 -26.07 -16.34 16.54
N GLU A 278 -25.56 -17.43 15.99
CA GLU A 278 -24.12 -17.72 16.06
C GLU A 278 -23.38 -16.91 14.97
N PRO A 279 -22.39 -16.07 15.33
CA PRO A 279 -21.60 -15.33 14.36
C PRO A 279 -20.86 -16.31 13.44
N SER A 280 -21.05 -16.18 12.13
CA SER A 280 -20.29 -16.95 11.15
C SER A 280 -18.79 -16.71 11.38
N SER A 281 -18.05 -17.81 11.51
CA SER A 281 -16.61 -17.94 11.79
C SER A 281 -15.69 -17.41 10.67
N PHE A 282 -16.07 -16.34 9.97
CA PHE A 282 -15.15 -15.57 9.14
C PHE A 282 -14.35 -14.64 10.05
N GLY A 283 -13.17 -15.10 10.48
CA GLY A 283 -12.22 -14.28 11.21
C GLY A 283 -11.69 -13.17 10.31
N GLU A 284 -12.31 -11.99 10.35
CA GLU A 284 -11.75 -10.80 9.72
C GLU A 284 -10.50 -10.37 10.53
N PRO A 285 -9.33 -10.21 9.89
CA PRO A 285 -8.11 -9.81 10.58
C PRO A 285 -8.29 -8.42 11.20
N GLU A 286 -7.88 -8.23 12.45
CA GLU A 286 -7.84 -6.90 13.06
C GLU A 286 -6.83 -6.01 12.30
N VAL A 287 -7.32 -4.97 11.64
CA VAL A 287 -6.46 -4.03 10.92
C VAL A 287 -5.88 -3.05 11.92
N LYS A 288 -4.56 -3.12 12.15
CA LYS A 288 -3.83 -2.13 12.95
C LYS A 288 -3.71 -0.84 12.15
N GLN A 289 -4.14 0.26 12.75
CA GLN A 289 -4.01 1.59 12.13
C GLN A 289 -2.55 1.97 11.91
N VAL A 290 -2.29 2.71 10.84
CA VAL A 290 -0.98 3.30 10.54
C VAL A 290 -0.68 4.38 11.56
N ARG A 291 0.37 4.17 12.36
CA ARG A 291 0.86 5.12 13.36
C ARG A 291 1.86 6.10 12.78
N ASN A 292 2.02 7.24 13.44
CA ASN A 292 2.99 8.29 13.09
C ASN A 292 2.92 8.63 11.59
N PHE A 293 1.72 8.99 11.13
CA PHE A 293 1.48 9.31 9.73
C PHE A 293 1.68 10.83 9.49
N PRO A 294 2.53 11.21 8.51
CA PRO A 294 2.82 12.61 8.23
C PRO A 294 1.71 13.26 7.38
N PHE A 295 0.65 13.75 8.04
CA PHE A 295 -0.47 14.42 7.34
C PHE A 295 -0.05 15.62 6.50
N ASP A 296 1.01 16.34 6.89
CA ASP A 296 1.54 17.47 6.11
C ASP A 296 2.09 17.02 4.75
N ASN A 297 2.73 15.84 4.71
CA ASN A 297 3.19 15.26 3.44
C ASN A 297 2.01 14.87 2.58
N LEU A 298 0.96 14.30 3.19
CA LEU A 298 -0.27 13.97 2.48
C LEU A 298 -0.92 15.23 1.87
N GLN A 299 -1.00 16.34 2.62
CA GLN A 299 -1.54 17.61 2.13
C GLN A 299 -0.72 18.18 0.95
N LYS A 300 0.60 18.04 0.98
CA LYS A 300 1.46 18.46 -0.14
C LYS A 300 1.26 17.59 -1.38
N ARG A 301 1.13 16.27 -1.19
CA ARG A 301 1.19 15.28 -2.28
C ARG A 301 -0.16 14.81 -2.82
N CYS A 302 -1.25 14.99 -2.09
CA CYS A 302 -2.59 14.55 -2.50
C CYS A 302 -3.51 15.76 -2.72
N LYS A 303 -3.81 16.06 -4.00
CA LYS A 303 -4.69 17.18 -4.39
C LYS A 303 -6.10 17.02 -3.80
N LEU A 304 -6.71 15.84 -3.90
CA LEU A 304 -8.03 15.57 -3.35
C LEU A 304 -8.13 15.82 -1.84
N TYR A 305 -7.15 15.34 -1.08
CA TYR A 305 -7.12 15.56 0.37
C TYR A 305 -6.95 17.07 0.68
N ARG A 306 -6.00 17.74 0.01
CA ARG A 306 -5.75 19.16 0.20
C ARG A 306 -6.99 20.02 -0.10
N GLU A 307 -7.60 19.85 -1.25
CA GLU A 307 -8.79 20.62 -1.65
C GLU A 307 -10.01 20.26 -0.80
N GLY A 308 -10.14 19.01 -0.37
CA GLY A 308 -11.17 18.59 0.57
C GLY A 308 -11.03 19.25 1.94
N THR A 309 -9.80 19.41 2.46
CA THR A 309 -9.55 20.07 3.74
C THR A 309 -9.74 21.59 3.65
N LEU A 310 -9.33 22.20 2.54
CA LEU A 310 -9.52 23.64 2.30
C LEU A 310 -10.99 23.99 2.00
N GLY A 311 -11.79 23.01 1.60
CA GLY A 311 -13.15 23.24 1.14
C GLY A 311 -13.20 23.82 -0.27
N ASP A 312 -12.16 23.65 -1.09
CA ASP A 312 -12.10 24.13 -2.48
C ASP A 312 -12.80 23.17 -3.46
N TYR A 313 -12.95 21.90 -3.09
CA TYR A 313 -13.63 20.87 -3.89
C TYR A 313 -14.81 20.21 -3.15
N TRP A 314 -15.90 19.94 -3.88
CA TRP A 314 -17.03 19.17 -3.37
C TRP A 314 -16.83 17.68 -3.64
N LEU A 315 -16.50 16.93 -2.59
CA LEU A 315 -16.39 15.49 -2.61
C LEU A 315 -17.78 14.87 -2.72
N TYR A 316 -18.05 14.29 -3.87
CA TYR A 316 -19.19 13.41 -4.09
C TYR A 316 -19.05 12.13 -3.27
N HIS A 317 -20.15 11.38 -3.15
CA HIS A 317 -20.24 10.24 -2.25
C HIS A 317 -19.12 9.20 -2.43
N SER A 318 -18.84 8.80 -3.67
CA SER A 318 -17.78 7.83 -3.98
C SER A 318 -16.39 8.34 -3.60
N GLU A 319 -16.14 9.63 -3.78
CA GLU A 319 -14.87 10.29 -3.47
C GLU A 319 -14.67 10.38 -1.95
N MET A 320 -15.73 10.78 -1.23
CA MET A 320 -15.74 10.81 0.24
C MET A 320 -15.56 9.40 0.81
N PHE A 321 -16.22 8.38 0.24
CA PHE A 321 -16.06 6.99 0.65
C PHE A 321 -14.61 6.51 0.47
N GLY A 322 -14.02 6.72 -0.71
CA GLY A 322 -12.62 6.38 -0.98
C GLY A 322 -11.65 7.11 -0.05
N LEU A 323 -11.90 8.40 0.23
CA LEU A 323 -11.11 9.18 1.18
C LEU A 323 -11.25 8.64 2.62
N MET A 324 -12.47 8.36 3.08
CA MET A 324 -12.73 7.85 4.43
C MET A 324 -12.12 6.46 4.65
N THR A 325 -12.23 5.54 3.69
CA THR A 325 -11.63 4.21 3.80
C THR A 325 -10.11 4.29 3.98
N ASN A 326 -9.44 5.24 3.34
CA ASN A 326 -8.02 5.49 3.58
C ASN A 326 -7.73 6.14 4.93
N LEU A 327 -8.36 7.29 5.24
CA LEU A 327 -8.05 8.05 6.44
C LEU A 327 -8.40 7.30 7.74
N LEU A 328 -9.48 6.50 7.75
CA LEU A 328 -9.90 5.78 8.95
C LEU A 328 -8.97 4.60 9.29
N ASN A 329 -8.10 4.20 8.37
CA ASN A 329 -6.99 3.26 8.59
C ASN A 329 -5.72 3.94 9.16
N ILE A 330 -5.75 5.25 9.38
CA ILE A 330 -4.63 6.05 9.93
C ILE A 330 -5.00 6.54 11.33
N GLU A 331 -4.04 6.46 12.26
CA GLU A 331 -4.19 7.06 13.59
C GLU A 331 -4.38 8.59 13.45
N GLY A 332 -5.41 9.14 14.11
CA GLY A 332 -5.80 10.55 13.96
C GLY A 332 -6.60 10.89 12.69
N GLY A 333 -6.73 9.97 11.73
CA GLY A 333 -7.43 10.24 10.47
C GLY A 333 -8.93 10.48 10.62
N LYS A 334 -9.58 9.98 11.70
CA LYS A 334 -10.97 10.35 12.04
C LYS A 334 -11.12 11.86 12.19
N SER A 335 -10.19 12.51 12.88
CA SER A 335 -10.21 13.97 13.08
C SER A 335 -10.09 14.69 11.75
N LYS A 336 -9.26 14.20 10.82
CA LYS A 336 -9.12 14.75 9.46
C LYS A 336 -10.39 14.63 8.62
N VAL A 337 -11.12 13.52 8.73
CA VAL A 337 -12.44 13.41 8.08
C VAL A 337 -13.43 14.44 8.66
N VAL A 338 -13.42 14.65 9.98
CA VAL A 338 -14.28 15.66 10.62
C VAL A 338 -13.91 17.08 10.18
N GLU A 339 -12.62 17.39 10.06
CA GLU A 339 -12.13 18.66 9.50
C GLU A 339 -12.67 18.88 8.08
N ILE A 340 -12.60 17.87 7.21
CA ILE A 340 -13.13 17.93 5.84
C ILE A 340 -14.66 18.16 5.83
N ILE A 341 -15.42 17.44 6.65
CA ILE A 341 -16.88 17.63 6.75
C ILE A 341 -17.22 19.05 7.21
N ASN A 342 -16.40 19.64 8.09
CA ASN A 342 -16.61 20.99 8.60
C ASN A 342 -16.09 22.09 7.65
N SER A 343 -15.35 21.74 6.58
CA SER A 343 -14.81 22.71 5.62
C SER A 343 -15.88 23.41 4.78
N ARG A 344 -17.07 22.82 4.65
CA ARG A 344 -18.21 23.35 3.87
C ARG A 344 -19.52 23.22 4.62
N LYS A 345 -20.36 24.26 4.56
CA LYS A 345 -21.68 24.26 5.21
C LYS A 345 -22.62 23.23 4.59
N GLU A 346 -22.47 22.98 3.30
CA GLU A 346 -23.25 22.04 2.51
C GLU A 346 -23.05 20.60 3.00
N TYR A 347 -21.86 20.22 3.48
CA TYR A 347 -21.65 18.89 4.07
C TYR A 347 -22.40 18.71 5.38
N LEU A 348 -22.60 19.79 6.15
CA LEU A 348 -23.31 19.73 7.43
C LEU A 348 -24.77 19.31 7.25
N THR A 349 -25.37 19.64 6.09
CA THR A 349 -26.72 19.17 5.73
C THR A 349 -26.79 17.64 5.61
N LYS A 350 -25.65 16.97 5.35
CA LYS A 350 -25.51 15.51 5.20
C LYS A 350 -24.68 14.88 6.33
N LYS A 351 -24.52 15.58 7.46
CA LYS A 351 -23.67 15.14 8.57
C LYS A 351 -24.02 13.74 9.09
N GLU A 352 -25.31 13.42 9.16
CA GLU A 352 -25.79 12.11 9.60
C GLU A 352 -25.40 11.00 8.62
N GLU A 353 -25.54 11.25 7.30
CA GLU A 353 -25.12 10.32 6.25
C GLU A 353 -23.61 10.04 6.33
N TRP A 354 -22.79 11.09 6.47
CA TRP A 354 -21.34 10.93 6.57
C TRP A 354 -20.91 10.20 7.85
N SER A 355 -21.61 10.45 8.96
CA SER A 355 -21.37 9.76 10.23
C SER A 355 -21.74 8.28 10.14
N LEU A 356 -22.84 7.97 9.45
CA LEU A 356 -23.27 6.60 9.20
C LEU A 356 -22.25 5.85 8.33
N MET A 357 -21.80 6.45 7.23
CA MET A 357 -20.75 5.90 6.37
C MET A 357 -19.47 5.64 7.17
N MET A 358 -18.99 6.62 7.94
CA MET A 358 -17.79 6.49 8.77
C MET A 358 -17.89 5.32 9.75
N ASN A 359 -19.05 5.14 10.38
CA ASN A 359 -19.30 4.04 11.32
C ASN A 359 -19.33 2.67 10.62
N GLN A 360 -19.94 2.60 9.44
CA GLN A 360 -19.99 1.39 8.63
C GLN A 360 -18.58 0.98 8.18
N ILE A 361 -17.79 1.92 7.63
CA ILE A 361 -16.41 1.69 7.20
C ILE A 361 -15.57 1.10 8.33
N LYS A 362 -15.65 1.67 9.53
CA LYS A 362 -14.91 1.19 10.71
C LYS A 362 -15.37 -0.17 11.19
N LYS A 363 -16.68 -0.39 11.33
CA LYS A 363 -17.20 -1.65 11.86
C LYS A 363 -16.95 -2.81 10.91
N MET A 364 -17.15 -2.59 9.61
CA MET A 364 -16.89 -3.57 8.55
C MET A 364 -15.40 -3.67 8.15
N ASN A 365 -14.53 -2.92 8.84
CA ASN A 365 -13.08 -3.03 8.74
C ASN A 365 -12.57 -2.89 7.28
N TYR A 366 -13.09 -1.90 6.55
CA TYR A 366 -12.73 -1.66 5.15
C TYR A 366 -11.23 -1.40 4.97
N ALA A 367 -10.63 -2.04 3.97
CA ALA A 367 -9.25 -1.81 3.58
C ALA A 367 -9.11 -0.42 2.91
N PRO A 368 -7.91 0.19 2.91
CA PRO A 368 -7.65 1.41 2.17
C PRO A 368 -7.89 1.23 0.67
N THR A 369 -8.77 2.05 0.09
CA THR A 369 -9.11 1.98 -1.34
C THR A 369 -8.04 2.64 -2.20
N ARG A 370 -7.70 2.07 -3.35
CA ARG A 370 -6.79 2.69 -4.32
C ARG A 370 -7.26 4.03 -4.86
N CYS A 371 -6.33 4.95 -5.10
CA CYS A 371 -6.66 6.31 -5.56
C CYS A 371 -7.29 6.34 -6.95
N ASP A 372 -6.90 5.43 -7.84
CA ASP A 372 -7.39 5.37 -9.22
C ASP A 372 -8.88 5.04 -9.35
N THR A 373 -9.50 4.47 -8.31
CA THR A 373 -10.91 4.05 -8.36
C THR A 373 -11.90 5.14 -7.97
N TYR A 374 -11.45 6.22 -7.33
CA TYR A 374 -12.35 7.27 -6.81
C TYR A 374 -11.82 8.69 -6.99
N CYS A 375 -10.52 8.90 -7.23
CA CYS A 375 -9.96 10.25 -7.27
C CYS A 375 -10.29 10.97 -8.60
N PRO A 376 -10.95 12.15 -8.56
CA PRO A 376 -11.28 12.91 -9.77
C PRO A 376 -10.03 13.48 -10.47
N PHE A 377 -8.94 13.68 -9.71
CA PHE A 377 -7.69 14.25 -10.23
C PHE A 377 -6.75 13.22 -10.85
N VAL A 378 -7.26 12.05 -11.27
CA VAL A 378 -6.44 10.98 -11.84
C VAL A 378 -5.60 11.45 -13.03
N GLY A 379 -6.12 12.37 -13.86
CA GLY A 379 -5.39 12.92 -15.00
C GLY A 379 -4.22 13.85 -14.66
N GLU A 380 -4.20 14.42 -13.44
CA GLU A 380 -3.24 15.45 -13.02
C GLU A 380 -2.35 15.01 -11.87
N CYS A 381 -2.72 13.94 -11.17
CA CYS A 381 -2.05 13.44 -9.98
C CYS A 381 -1.16 12.24 -10.33
N ILE A 382 0.09 12.29 -9.87
CA ILE A 382 0.97 11.11 -9.81
C ILE A 382 0.55 10.29 -8.58
N HIS A 383 -0.42 9.41 -8.79
CA HIS A 383 -0.95 8.53 -7.74
C HIS A 383 0.09 7.49 -7.31
N ALA A 384 0.34 7.39 -6.01
CA ALA A 384 0.70 6.14 -5.37
C ALA A 384 -0.48 5.16 -5.45
N ASN A 385 -0.31 3.94 -4.94
CA ASN A 385 -1.37 2.94 -4.91
C ASN A 385 -2.65 3.49 -4.23
N ASN A 386 -2.50 4.10 -3.05
CA ASN A 386 -3.59 4.70 -2.28
C ASN A 386 -3.13 5.96 -1.52
N MET A 387 -4.06 6.59 -0.78
CA MET A 387 -3.79 7.86 -0.10
C MET A 387 -2.76 7.72 1.03
N ILE A 388 -2.70 6.55 1.68
CA ILE A 388 -1.70 6.28 2.73
C ILE A 388 -0.30 6.31 2.11
N GLU A 389 -0.08 5.56 1.03
CA GLU A 389 1.22 5.55 0.34
C GLU A 389 1.58 6.92 -0.26
N GLN A 390 0.58 7.71 -0.68
CA GLN A 390 0.79 9.09 -1.15
C GLN A 390 1.41 9.99 -0.07
N GLY A 391 0.99 9.83 1.18
CA GLY A 391 1.51 10.61 2.31
C GLY A 391 2.77 10.01 2.94
N LYS A 392 2.91 8.68 2.91
CA LYS A 392 4.00 7.95 3.56
C LYS A 392 4.42 6.76 2.71
N LEU A 393 5.56 6.89 2.02
CA LEU A 393 6.17 5.79 1.30
C LEU A 393 6.76 4.77 2.31
N PRO A 394 6.28 3.51 2.36
CA PRO A 394 6.84 2.50 3.25
C PRO A 394 8.34 2.27 3.01
N ARG A 395 9.11 2.01 4.08
CA ARG A 395 10.53 1.65 3.94
C ARG A 395 10.65 0.37 3.10
N GLY A 396 11.51 0.39 2.09
CA GLY A 396 11.70 -0.74 1.15
C GLY A 396 10.71 -0.76 -0.02
N SER A 397 9.80 0.21 -0.11
CA SER A 397 8.95 0.39 -1.29
C SER A 397 9.54 1.44 -2.23
N VAL A 398 9.26 1.28 -3.53
CA VAL A 398 9.66 2.21 -4.58
C VAL A 398 8.41 2.78 -5.22
N GLN A 399 8.36 4.10 -5.36
CA GLN A 399 7.32 4.78 -6.12
C GLN A 399 7.96 5.38 -7.37
N VAL A 400 7.45 4.99 -8.54
CA VAL A 400 7.84 5.58 -9.82
C VAL A 400 7.16 6.95 -9.92
N LEU A 401 7.95 8.02 -9.83
CA LEU A 401 7.45 9.40 -9.92
C LEU A 401 7.37 9.90 -11.37
N GLN A 402 8.19 9.35 -12.25
CA GLN A 402 8.26 9.67 -13.67
C GLN A 402 8.59 8.40 -14.45
N GLU A 403 8.06 8.27 -15.66
CA GLU A 403 8.46 7.19 -16.56
C GLU A 403 9.97 7.29 -16.84
N PRO A 404 10.74 6.20 -16.63
CA PRO A 404 12.18 6.22 -16.88
C PRO A 404 12.47 6.40 -18.37
N GLU A 405 13.46 7.21 -18.69
CA GLU A 405 14.05 7.29 -20.03
C GLU A 405 15.01 6.12 -20.23
N PHE A 406 14.95 5.48 -21.39
CA PHE A 406 15.77 4.32 -21.72
C PHE A 406 16.79 4.69 -22.81
N GLU A 407 18.03 4.28 -22.61
CA GLU A 407 19.10 4.33 -23.61
C GLU A 407 19.59 2.91 -23.92
N GLU A 408 20.16 2.70 -25.11
CA GLU A 408 20.71 1.41 -25.54
C GLU A 408 21.96 1.04 -24.72
N VAL A 409 22.01 -0.20 -24.22
CA VAL A 409 23.00 -0.63 -23.22
C VAL A 409 24.44 -0.53 -23.75
N ASP A 410 24.68 -0.89 -25.01
CA ASP A 410 26.02 -0.85 -25.62
C ASP A 410 26.59 0.57 -25.69
N ILE A 411 25.72 1.57 -25.93
CA ILE A 411 26.12 2.99 -25.94
C ILE A 411 26.56 3.40 -24.52
N ILE A 412 25.84 2.95 -23.49
CA ILE A 412 26.17 3.29 -22.10
C ILE A 412 27.47 2.60 -21.66
N TYR A 413 27.71 1.34 -22.04
CA TYR A 413 28.98 0.67 -21.76
C TYR A 413 30.16 1.42 -22.36
N LYS A 414 30.05 1.86 -23.62
CA LYS A 414 31.10 2.65 -24.26
C LYS A 414 31.34 3.98 -23.54
N LYS A 415 30.28 4.70 -23.15
CA LYS A 415 30.38 5.94 -22.36
C LYS A 415 31.10 5.71 -21.03
N LEU A 416 30.84 4.58 -20.36
CA LEU A 416 31.47 4.23 -19.09
C LEU A 416 32.98 3.96 -19.28
N GLU A 417 33.36 3.20 -20.30
CA GLU A 417 34.76 2.92 -20.63
C GLU A 417 35.52 4.20 -21.00
N GLU A 418 34.94 5.05 -21.86
CA GLU A 418 35.51 6.35 -22.24
C GLU A 418 35.75 7.25 -21.02
N ALA A 419 34.79 7.30 -20.08
CA ALA A 419 34.93 8.08 -18.84
C ALA A 419 36.09 7.59 -17.96
N PHE A 420 36.24 6.27 -17.79
CA PHE A 420 37.36 5.69 -17.03
C PHE A 420 38.71 5.97 -17.69
N GLU A 421 38.80 5.82 -19.01
CA GLU A 421 40.02 6.14 -19.75
C GLU A 421 40.42 7.61 -19.61
N GLU A 422 39.47 8.53 -19.71
CA GLU A 422 39.71 9.97 -19.58
C GLU A 422 40.24 10.29 -18.17
N ILE A 423 39.63 9.73 -17.12
CA ILE A 423 40.04 9.94 -15.73
C ILE A 423 41.45 9.42 -15.47
N ILE A 424 41.82 8.25 -16.01
CA ILE A 424 43.16 7.69 -15.87
C ILE A 424 44.20 8.52 -16.64
N LYS A 425 43.88 8.97 -17.86
CA LYS A 425 44.78 9.78 -18.70
C LYS A 425 44.99 11.19 -18.13
N ASN A 426 44.01 11.73 -17.41
CA ASN A 426 44.11 13.07 -16.82
C ASN A 426 45.27 13.16 -15.81
N LYS A 427 46.02 14.26 -15.83
CA LYS A 427 47.15 14.50 -14.91
C LYS A 427 46.76 15.29 -13.64
N ASP A 428 45.53 15.75 -13.53
CA ASP A 428 45.07 16.57 -12.42
C ASP A 428 44.79 15.73 -11.17
N GLN A 429 45.14 16.28 -10.01
CA GLN A 429 44.79 15.70 -8.71
C GLN A 429 43.37 16.13 -8.32
N GLY A 430 42.51 15.17 -8.00
CA GLY A 430 41.12 15.47 -7.65
C GLY A 430 40.27 14.27 -7.31
N VAL A 431 38.99 14.56 -7.07
CA VAL A 431 37.93 13.60 -6.84
C VAL A 431 37.03 13.54 -8.08
N TYR A 432 36.87 12.37 -8.67
CA TYR A 432 35.99 12.11 -9.81
C TYR A 432 34.78 11.29 -9.35
N VAL A 433 33.59 11.55 -9.90
CA VAL A 433 32.36 10.83 -9.54
C VAL A 433 31.67 10.34 -10.81
N ILE A 434 31.59 9.03 -10.99
CA ILE A 434 30.93 8.38 -12.12
C ILE A 434 29.50 7.99 -11.71
N LYS A 435 28.52 8.72 -12.24
CA LYS A 435 27.10 8.41 -12.01
C LYS A 435 26.65 7.30 -12.97
N ALA A 436 26.64 6.06 -12.48
CA ALA A 436 26.25 4.90 -13.27
C ALA A 436 25.20 4.03 -12.55
N PRO A 437 24.14 3.56 -13.24
CA PRO A 437 23.11 2.70 -12.68
C PRO A 437 23.67 1.37 -12.17
N THR A 438 22.89 0.68 -11.34
CA THR A 438 23.19 -0.69 -10.91
C THR A 438 23.07 -1.64 -12.11
N GLY A 439 23.94 -2.67 -12.16
CA GLY A 439 23.93 -3.66 -13.25
C GLY A 439 24.63 -3.23 -14.55
N LEU A 440 25.16 -2.00 -14.65
CA LEU A 440 25.94 -1.54 -15.81
C LEU A 440 27.35 -2.17 -15.91
N GLY A 441 27.70 -3.15 -15.06
CA GLY A 441 29.02 -3.78 -15.15
C GLY A 441 30.19 -2.87 -14.75
N LYS A 442 29.99 -1.91 -13.83
CA LYS A 442 31.05 -1.03 -13.29
C LYS A 442 32.31 -1.80 -12.87
N THR A 443 32.14 -2.82 -12.05
CA THR A 443 33.21 -3.69 -11.59
C THR A 443 33.94 -4.38 -12.76
N GLU A 444 33.23 -4.72 -13.83
CA GLU A 444 33.83 -5.33 -15.02
C GLU A 444 34.67 -4.32 -15.81
N ALA A 445 34.19 -3.08 -15.96
CA ALA A 445 34.96 -1.99 -16.55
C ALA A 445 36.26 -1.72 -15.76
N ILE A 446 36.19 -1.71 -14.42
CA ILE A 446 37.38 -1.57 -13.55
C ILE A 446 38.36 -2.73 -13.78
N VAL A 447 37.87 -3.97 -13.88
CA VAL A 447 38.71 -5.15 -14.14
C VAL A 447 39.36 -5.11 -15.52
N ASN A 448 38.65 -4.61 -16.55
CA ASN A 448 39.23 -4.40 -17.89
C ASN A 448 40.34 -3.34 -17.84
N LEU A 449 40.10 -2.24 -17.15
CA LEU A 449 41.06 -1.14 -17.00
C LEU A 449 42.36 -1.56 -16.30
N ALA A 450 42.28 -2.54 -15.40
CA ALA A 450 43.41 -3.13 -14.69
C ALA A 450 44.35 -3.98 -15.58
N GLN A 451 43.99 -4.24 -16.85
CA GLN A 451 44.88 -4.91 -17.80
C GLN A 451 46.09 -4.06 -18.18
N GLU A 452 45.90 -2.74 -18.27
CA GLU A 452 46.92 -1.81 -18.79
C GLU A 452 47.43 -0.83 -17.72
N ASN A 453 46.79 -0.77 -16.55
CA ASN A 453 47.05 0.23 -15.52
C ASN A 453 47.13 -0.37 -14.12
N ASN A 454 48.01 0.19 -13.28
CA ASN A 454 48.12 -0.18 -11.87
C ASN A 454 47.50 0.91 -10.98
N PHE A 455 46.52 0.52 -10.18
CA PHE A 455 45.80 1.36 -9.24
C PHE A 455 45.27 0.53 -8.07
N SER A 456 44.65 1.19 -7.10
CA SER A 456 44.03 0.51 -5.97
C SER A 456 42.52 0.45 -6.14
N ILE A 457 41.92 -0.70 -5.87
CA ILE A 457 40.48 -0.92 -5.87
C ILE A 457 40.05 -1.15 -4.42
N ALA A 458 39.26 -0.23 -3.89
CA ALA A 458 38.63 -0.34 -2.59
C ALA A 458 37.20 -0.86 -2.76
N LEU A 459 36.88 -1.95 -2.07
CA LEU A 459 35.58 -2.63 -2.14
C LEU A 459 34.87 -2.58 -0.78
N PRO A 460 33.54 -2.66 -0.72
CA PRO A 460 32.81 -2.45 0.53
C PRO A 460 32.98 -3.62 1.50
N THR A 461 33.23 -4.85 1.00
CA THR A 461 33.37 -6.06 1.82
C THR A 461 34.52 -6.95 1.39
N HIS A 462 34.98 -7.82 2.29
CA HIS A 462 35.96 -8.86 1.95
C HIS A 462 35.45 -9.84 0.89
N LYS A 463 34.15 -10.18 0.92
CA LYS A 463 33.54 -11.08 -0.07
C LYS A 463 33.63 -10.51 -1.49
N LEU A 464 33.31 -9.22 -1.67
CA LEU A 464 33.42 -8.56 -2.98
C LEU A 464 34.88 -8.39 -3.42
N LYS A 465 35.79 -8.11 -2.47
CA LYS A 465 37.24 -8.14 -2.72
C LYS A 465 37.73 -9.50 -3.24
N ASP A 466 37.26 -10.59 -2.66
CA ASP A 466 37.60 -11.95 -3.12
C ASP A 466 36.99 -12.27 -4.49
N GLU A 467 35.76 -11.83 -4.74
CA GLU A 467 35.11 -11.96 -6.06
C GLU A 467 35.89 -11.23 -7.16
N VAL A 468 36.28 -9.97 -6.93
CA VAL A 468 37.08 -9.19 -7.89
C VAL A 468 38.46 -9.84 -8.11
N SER A 469 39.07 -10.36 -7.04
CA SER A 469 40.33 -11.12 -7.13
C SER A 469 40.20 -12.35 -8.04
N GLN A 470 39.10 -13.10 -7.93
CA GLN A 470 38.82 -14.24 -8.82
C GLN A 470 38.69 -13.81 -10.28
N ARG A 471 38.00 -12.70 -10.56
CA ARG A 471 37.86 -12.16 -11.93
C ARG A 471 39.21 -11.73 -12.53
N LEU A 472 40.05 -11.06 -11.74
CA LEU A 472 41.40 -10.68 -12.15
C LEU A 472 42.28 -11.91 -12.42
N ASN A 473 42.20 -12.94 -11.57
CA ASN A 473 42.90 -14.21 -11.77
C ASN A 473 42.45 -14.92 -13.06
N ALA A 474 41.14 -14.93 -13.36
CA ALA A 474 40.61 -15.52 -14.59
C ALA A 474 41.18 -14.84 -15.85
N LYS A 475 41.45 -13.53 -15.78
CA LYS A 475 42.12 -12.75 -16.83
C LYS A 475 43.64 -12.76 -16.74
N LYS A 476 44.24 -13.53 -15.81
CA LYS A 476 45.68 -13.62 -15.57
C LYS A 476 46.34 -12.27 -15.21
N ILE A 477 45.59 -11.36 -14.58
CA ILE A 477 46.08 -10.05 -14.13
C ILE A 477 46.72 -10.22 -12.75
N LYS A 478 48.02 -9.91 -12.65
CA LYS A 478 48.76 -9.94 -11.38
C LYS A 478 48.22 -8.84 -10.46
N HIS A 479 47.89 -9.21 -9.23
CA HIS A 479 47.38 -8.27 -8.24
C HIS A 479 47.70 -8.72 -6.82
N ILE A 480 47.72 -7.77 -5.88
CA ILE A 480 47.91 -7.99 -4.46
C ILE A 480 46.58 -7.79 -3.76
N LYS A 481 46.23 -8.71 -2.88
CA LYS A 481 45.03 -8.61 -2.04
C LYS A 481 45.46 -8.34 -0.61
N VAL A 482 44.92 -7.28 0.00
CA VAL A 482 45.12 -7.05 1.44
C VAL A 482 44.53 -8.24 2.21
N PRO A 483 45.28 -8.91 3.10
CA PRO A 483 44.79 -10.08 3.82
C PRO A 483 43.63 -9.73 4.77
N VAL A 484 42.82 -10.73 5.10
CA VAL A 484 41.77 -10.66 6.11
C VAL A 484 42.34 -11.21 7.42
N LEU A 485 41.92 -10.66 8.56
CA LEU A 485 42.31 -11.22 9.85
C LEU A 485 41.85 -12.70 9.92
N PRO A 486 42.74 -13.66 10.22
CA PRO A 486 42.36 -15.07 10.30
C PRO A 486 41.38 -15.32 11.45
N LEU A 487 40.68 -16.46 11.40
CA LEU A 487 39.87 -16.92 12.52
C LEU A 487 40.79 -17.33 13.67
N LEU A 488 40.56 -16.74 14.85
CA LEU A 488 41.37 -16.97 16.04
C LEU A 488 40.58 -17.79 17.06
N GLN A 489 41.30 -18.38 18.02
CA GLN A 489 40.68 -19.00 19.19
C GLN A 489 39.83 -17.98 19.96
N GLU A 490 38.78 -18.47 20.61
CA GLU A 490 37.74 -17.67 21.27
C GLU A 490 38.32 -16.58 22.20
N SER A 491 39.29 -16.94 23.05
CA SER A 491 39.94 -16.01 23.98
C SER A 491 40.64 -14.82 23.29
N PHE A 492 41.28 -15.04 22.14
CA PHE A 492 41.92 -13.98 21.36
C PHE A 492 40.89 -13.14 20.60
N SER A 493 39.88 -13.80 20.04
CA SER A 493 38.80 -13.15 19.29
C SER A 493 37.98 -12.22 20.18
N GLU A 494 37.57 -12.68 21.37
CA GLU A 494 36.82 -11.87 22.35
C GLU A 494 37.59 -10.61 22.75
N LYS A 495 38.90 -10.74 22.99
CA LYS A 495 39.74 -9.60 23.34
C LYS A 495 39.90 -8.61 22.18
N ILE A 496 40.04 -9.10 20.94
CA ILE A 496 40.12 -8.23 19.76
C ILE A 496 38.79 -7.52 19.51
N GLU A 497 37.67 -8.23 19.62
CA GLU A 497 36.33 -7.66 19.46
C GLU A 497 36.04 -6.62 20.53
N HIS A 498 36.39 -6.89 21.79
CA HIS A 498 36.31 -5.91 22.87
C HIS A 498 37.12 -4.64 22.56
N LEU A 499 38.37 -4.78 22.14
CA LEU A 499 39.23 -3.65 21.77
C LEU A 499 38.65 -2.84 20.59
N TYR A 500 38.02 -3.49 19.60
CA TYR A 500 37.31 -2.78 18.52
C TYR A 500 36.07 -2.06 19.04
N ASN A 501 35.27 -2.70 19.90
CA ASN A 501 34.05 -2.13 20.47
C ASN A 501 34.30 -0.87 21.30
N ILE A 502 35.44 -0.79 21.99
CA ILE A 502 35.84 0.40 22.76
C ILE A 502 36.61 1.45 21.93
N GLY A 503 36.96 1.14 20.67
CA GLY A 503 37.67 2.04 19.75
C GLY A 503 39.20 2.01 19.84
N ALA A 504 39.80 1.00 20.49
CA ALA A 504 41.24 0.88 20.75
C ALA A 504 42.03 0.23 19.59
N TYR A 505 41.88 0.74 18.37
CA TYR A 505 42.47 0.17 17.14
C TYR A 505 44.02 0.04 17.17
N ARG A 506 44.72 0.95 17.87
CA ARG A 506 46.18 0.91 18.01
C ARG A 506 46.63 -0.24 18.89
N THR A 507 45.89 -0.49 19.97
CA THR A 507 46.14 -1.59 20.91
C THR A 507 45.92 -2.95 20.26
N VAL A 508 44.92 -3.08 19.37
CA VAL A 508 44.73 -4.30 18.56
C VAL A 508 46.01 -4.65 17.79
N ASN A 509 46.65 -3.68 17.12
CA ASN A 509 47.88 -3.94 16.37
C ASN A 509 49.05 -4.38 17.28
N LYS A 510 49.17 -3.83 18.49
CA LYS A 510 50.17 -4.28 19.46
C LYS A 510 49.89 -5.71 19.91
N PHE A 511 48.63 -6.03 20.19
CA PHE A 511 48.19 -7.35 20.63
C PHE A 511 48.41 -8.42 19.56
N LEU A 512 48.06 -8.13 18.29
CA LEU A 512 48.33 -9.01 17.16
C LEU A 512 49.83 -9.32 17.01
N ARG A 513 50.71 -8.34 17.23
CA ARG A 513 52.17 -8.56 17.20
C ARG A 513 52.66 -9.43 18.36
N GLN A 514 52.02 -9.37 19.53
CA GLN A 514 52.35 -10.25 20.65
C GLN A 514 51.94 -11.70 20.35
N ILE A 515 50.71 -11.89 19.86
CA ILE A 515 50.16 -13.21 19.52
C ILE A 515 50.89 -13.86 18.34
N ALA A 516 51.47 -13.06 17.42
CA ALA A 516 52.19 -13.59 16.25
C ALA A 516 53.33 -14.58 16.59
N ASN A 517 53.89 -14.51 17.80
CA ASN A 517 54.90 -15.46 18.27
C ASN A 517 54.32 -16.85 18.62
N GLU A 518 53.02 -16.90 18.92
CA GLU A 518 52.30 -18.08 19.42
C GLU A 518 51.30 -18.63 18.39
N ASN A 519 50.92 -17.84 17.38
CA ASN A 519 49.96 -18.20 16.35
C ASN A 519 50.53 -17.94 14.94
N GLU A 520 50.74 -19.02 14.19
CA GLU A 520 51.31 -18.98 12.84
C GLU A 520 50.44 -18.21 11.84
N ASP A 521 49.11 -18.34 11.92
CA ASP A 521 48.19 -17.63 11.03
C ASP A 521 48.27 -16.10 11.21
N VAL A 522 48.41 -15.63 12.47
CA VAL A 522 48.61 -14.22 12.77
C VAL A 522 49.97 -13.73 12.25
N SER A 523 51.02 -14.55 12.39
CA SER A 523 52.34 -14.26 11.84
C SER A 523 52.28 -14.10 10.32
N ASN A 524 51.65 -15.05 9.63
CA ASN A 524 51.45 -15.02 8.18
C ASN A 524 50.64 -13.79 7.74
N PHE A 525 49.56 -13.47 8.46
CA PHE A 525 48.76 -12.26 8.23
C PHE A 525 49.61 -10.97 8.32
N LEU A 526 50.47 -10.85 9.33
CA LEU A 526 51.34 -9.68 9.49
C LEU A 526 52.41 -9.60 8.40
N GLN A 527 53.00 -10.74 8.00
CA GLN A 527 53.95 -10.80 6.89
C GLN A 527 53.29 -10.38 5.57
N ASP A 528 52.07 -10.83 5.30
CA ASP A 528 51.33 -10.43 4.10
C ASP A 528 50.98 -8.94 4.12
N LEU A 529 50.69 -8.36 5.29
CA LEU A 529 50.55 -6.91 5.43
C LEU A 529 51.85 -6.14 5.15
N GLU A 530 53.00 -6.68 5.53
CA GLU A 530 54.29 -6.08 5.19
C GLU A 530 54.60 -6.17 3.69
N LYS A 531 54.22 -7.27 3.03
CA LYS A 531 54.30 -7.39 1.57
C LYS A 531 53.50 -6.28 0.88
N VAL A 532 52.27 -6.02 1.33
CA VAL A 532 51.43 -4.92 0.82
C VAL A 532 52.17 -3.58 0.94
N LYS A 533 52.76 -3.27 2.10
CA LYS A 533 53.52 -2.03 2.34
C LYS A 533 54.74 -1.89 1.43
N SER A 534 55.44 -3.00 1.19
CA SER A 534 56.65 -3.01 0.36
C SER A 534 56.35 -2.96 -1.14
N SER A 535 55.13 -3.31 -1.55
CA SER A 535 54.72 -3.34 -2.95
C SER A 535 54.64 -1.94 -3.55
N LYS A 536 55.27 -1.77 -4.72
CA LYS A 536 55.30 -0.49 -5.44
C LYS A 536 54.65 -0.65 -6.80
N ARG A 537 53.62 0.17 -7.07
CA ARG A 537 52.95 0.26 -8.38
C ARG A 537 52.38 -1.07 -8.87
N GLU A 538 51.79 -1.87 -7.99
CA GLU A 538 51.04 -3.07 -8.36
C GLU A 538 49.53 -2.82 -8.14
N LEU A 539 48.68 -3.55 -8.87
CA LEU A 539 47.23 -3.50 -8.61
C LEU A 539 46.93 -4.01 -7.20
N LEU A 540 46.27 -3.18 -6.39
CA LEU A 540 45.99 -3.49 -4.99
C LEU A 540 44.48 -3.59 -4.75
N LEU A 541 44.04 -4.70 -4.14
CA LEU A 541 42.66 -4.89 -3.70
C LEU A 541 42.56 -4.69 -2.19
N THR A 542 41.74 -3.75 -1.76
CA THR A 542 41.53 -3.40 -0.36
C THR A 542 40.04 -3.22 -0.05
N THR A 543 39.70 -2.87 1.19
CA THR A 543 38.32 -2.49 1.57
C THR A 543 38.17 -0.97 1.69
N HIS A 544 36.94 -0.45 1.59
CA HIS A 544 36.63 0.97 1.81
C HIS A 544 37.22 1.48 3.13
N GLN A 545 36.92 0.77 4.22
CA GLN A 545 37.40 1.11 5.55
C GLN A 545 38.93 1.16 5.58
N ARG A 546 39.62 0.15 5.05
CA ARG A 546 41.09 0.11 5.11
C ARG A 546 41.75 1.15 4.21
N ALA A 547 41.21 1.41 3.03
CA ALA A 547 41.73 2.41 2.09
C ALA A 547 41.80 3.82 2.69
N ILE A 548 40.86 4.14 3.59
CA ILE A 548 40.78 5.44 4.27
C ILE A 548 41.81 5.57 5.40
N PHE A 549 42.11 4.48 6.12
CA PHE A 549 42.97 4.51 7.30
C PHE A 549 44.44 4.17 7.04
N THR A 550 44.80 3.73 5.83
CA THR A 550 46.17 3.31 5.52
C THR A 550 46.90 4.24 4.55
N ASN A 551 48.14 4.58 4.92
CA ASN A 551 49.11 5.21 4.02
C ASN A 551 50.00 4.16 3.32
N ASP A 552 49.72 2.87 3.49
CA ASP A 552 50.54 1.75 3.02
C ASP A 552 50.42 1.51 1.51
N ASP A 553 49.49 2.20 0.84
CA ASP A 553 49.24 2.02 -0.58
C ASP A 553 50.01 3.08 -1.39
N SER A 554 50.91 2.59 -2.24
CA SER A 554 51.85 3.35 -3.05
C SER A 554 51.28 3.87 -4.38
N ASN A 555 50.05 3.48 -4.75
CA ASN A 555 49.42 3.91 -5.99
C ASN A 555 48.92 5.35 -5.89
N SER A 556 49.03 6.09 -7.00
CA SER A 556 48.51 7.47 -7.12
C SER A 556 47.01 7.53 -7.38
N THR A 557 46.40 6.42 -7.80
CA THR A 557 44.98 6.32 -8.14
C THR A 557 44.29 5.28 -7.26
N LEU A 558 43.20 5.68 -6.61
CA LEU A 558 42.33 4.86 -5.78
C LEU A 558 40.91 4.93 -6.35
N ILE A 559 40.36 3.77 -6.71
CA ILE A 559 38.99 3.63 -7.19
C ILE A 559 38.18 2.98 -6.07
N PHE A 560 37.11 3.64 -5.63
CA PHE A 560 36.11 3.03 -4.77
C PHE A 560 35.02 2.42 -5.64
N ASP A 561 34.73 1.14 -5.46
CA ASP A 561 33.59 0.49 -6.09
C ASP A 561 32.44 0.43 -5.07
N GLU A 562 31.24 0.88 -5.45
CA GLU A 562 30.12 1.18 -4.54
C GLU A 562 30.35 2.40 -3.63
N ASP A 563 29.30 2.81 -2.90
CA ASP A 563 29.29 4.01 -2.05
C ASP A 563 30.27 3.91 -0.86
N PRO A 564 31.29 4.78 -0.77
CA PRO A 564 32.21 4.83 0.36
C PRO A 564 31.79 5.81 1.45
N ILE A 565 30.69 6.55 1.28
CA ILE A 565 30.16 7.50 2.29
C ILE A 565 30.01 6.83 3.67
N PRO A 566 29.51 5.59 3.82
CA PRO A 566 29.43 4.94 5.13
C PRO A 566 30.79 4.76 5.81
N SER A 567 31.89 4.68 5.04
CA SER A 567 33.25 4.56 5.57
C SER A 567 33.92 5.92 5.80
N LEU A 568 33.52 6.95 5.06
CA LEU A 568 33.97 8.34 5.26
C LEU A 568 33.30 9.00 6.46
N PHE A 569 32.04 8.65 6.72
CA PHE A 569 31.22 9.20 7.79
C PHE A 569 30.59 8.08 8.64
N PRO A 570 31.40 7.20 9.25
CA PRO A 570 30.89 6.11 10.06
C PRO A 570 30.10 6.66 11.26
N ILE A 571 28.92 6.08 11.48
CA ILE A 571 28.09 6.36 12.65
C ILE A 571 28.39 5.31 13.70
N TYR A 572 28.98 5.74 14.80
CA TYR A 572 29.29 4.91 15.95
C TYR A 572 28.30 5.18 17.09
N GLN A 573 28.33 4.31 18.10
CA GLN A 573 27.52 4.45 19.30
C GLN A 573 28.33 4.18 20.56
N MET A 574 27.98 4.86 21.65
CA MET A 574 28.41 4.52 22.99
C MET A 574 27.28 4.66 24.02
N LYS A 575 27.39 3.95 25.14
CA LYS A 575 26.51 4.15 26.29
C LYS A 575 27.01 5.33 27.12
N VAL A 576 26.10 6.17 27.58
CA VAL A 576 26.45 7.27 28.49
C VAL A 576 27.02 6.74 29.81
N SER A 577 26.53 5.59 30.29
CA SER A 577 27.05 4.93 31.50
C SER A 577 28.53 4.57 31.41
N ASP A 578 28.97 4.07 30.25
CA ASP A 578 30.34 3.61 30.05
C ASP A 578 31.31 4.79 30.02
N LEU A 579 30.89 5.92 29.45
CA LEU A 579 31.65 7.18 29.49
C LEU A 579 31.77 7.70 30.94
N VAL A 580 30.65 7.75 31.67
CA VAL A 580 30.62 8.20 33.07
C VAL A 580 31.56 7.35 33.92
N PHE A 581 31.50 6.03 33.75
CA PHE A 581 32.38 5.10 34.44
C PHE A 581 33.87 5.35 34.12
N ALA A 582 34.21 5.46 32.83
CA ALA A 582 35.59 5.72 32.39
C ALA A 582 36.12 7.04 32.98
N PHE A 583 35.28 8.07 33.06
CA PHE A 583 35.64 9.36 33.63
C PHE A 583 35.78 9.36 35.15
N THR A 584 34.97 8.60 35.88
CA THR A 584 35.14 8.45 37.34
C THR A 584 36.51 7.87 37.68
N LYS A 585 37.00 6.89 36.92
CA LYS A 585 38.33 6.29 37.13
C LYS A 585 39.50 7.24 36.84
N LEU A 586 39.30 8.23 35.98
CA LEU A 586 40.32 9.23 35.65
C LEU A 586 40.41 10.38 36.64
N GLN A 587 39.33 10.64 37.41
CA GLN A 587 39.29 11.73 38.39
C GLN A 587 40.28 11.55 39.54
N ASP A 588 40.90 10.37 39.66
CA ASP A 588 41.96 10.06 40.63
C ASP A 588 43.31 10.71 40.26
N ASN A 589 43.49 11.22 39.03
CA ASN A 589 44.65 12.04 38.62
C ASN A 589 44.31 13.55 38.73
N GLU A 590 44.87 14.23 39.73
CA GLU A 590 44.51 15.61 40.13
C GLU A 590 44.58 16.68 39.02
N VAL A 591 45.36 16.46 37.95
CA VAL A 591 45.65 17.49 36.93
C VAL A 591 44.48 17.76 35.96
N ASN A 592 43.50 16.86 35.83
CA ASN A 592 42.50 16.89 34.72
C ASN A 592 41.02 16.89 35.15
N LYS A 593 40.75 17.00 36.45
CA LYS A 593 39.43 16.79 37.04
C LYS A 593 38.35 17.73 36.49
N ASP A 594 38.67 19.03 36.37
CA ASP A 594 37.70 20.04 35.94
C ASP A 594 37.27 19.89 34.47
N VAL A 595 38.21 19.52 33.59
CA VAL A 595 37.94 19.28 32.16
C VAL A 595 37.03 18.06 31.98
N ILE A 596 37.32 16.98 32.72
CA ILE A 596 36.53 15.75 32.68
C ILE A 596 35.11 15.99 33.19
N ILE A 597 34.96 16.69 34.33
CA ILE A 597 33.65 17.04 34.90
C ILE A 597 32.85 17.91 33.94
N THR A 598 33.49 18.89 33.31
CA THR A 598 32.83 19.78 32.34
C THR A 598 32.30 18.99 31.14
N LEU A 599 33.12 18.09 30.57
CA LEU A 599 32.74 17.27 29.42
C LEU A 599 31.64 16.26 29.79
N GLN A 600 31.74 15.63 30.97
CA GLN A 600 30.72 14.74 31.51
C GLN A 600 29.37 15.46 31.67
N ASN A 601 29.35 16.63 32.31
CA ASN A 601 28.14 17.41 32.53
C ASN A 601 27.53 17.90 31.21
N GLY A 602 28.37 18.30 30.24
CA GLY A 602 27.90 18.67 28.90
C GLY A 602 27.14 17.55 28.20
N ILE A 603 27.61 16.32 28.32
CA ILE A 603 26.98 15.14 27.69
C ILE A 603 25.75 14.66 28.47
N LEU A 604 25.78 14.70 29.80
CA LEU A 604 24.62 14.34 30.62
C LEU A 604 23.45 15.28 30.37
N ASN A 605 23.73 16.58 30.26
CA ASN A 605 22.74 17.64 30.06
C ASN A 605 22.42 17.92 28.58
N ALA A 606 23.07 17.22 27.65
CA ALA A 606 22.83 17.33 26.23
C ALA A 606 21.35 17.08 25.88
N PRO A 607 20.70 17.94 25.08
CA PRO A 607 19.32 17.70 24.64
C PRO A 607 19.21 16.41 23.81
N VAL A 608 18.09 15.73 23.97
CA VAL A 608 17.79 14.47 23.29
C VAL A 608 17.33 14.75 21.85
N ASP A 609 17.76 13.92 20.90
CA ASP A 609 17.44 13.99 19.47
C ASP A 609 17.86 15.31 18.77
N ILE A 610 18.82 16.04 19.35
CA ILE A 610 19.42 17.26 18.75
C ILE A 610 20.90 17.02 18.46
N VAL A 611 21.32 17.34 17.24
CA VAL A 611 22.73 17.31 16.79
C VAL A 611 23.52 18.37 17.53
N GLN A 612 24.63 17.95 18.12
CA GLN A 612 25.56 18.79 18.87
C GLN A 612 26.97 18.63 18.32
N GLU A 613 27.68 19.75 18.21
CA GLU A 613 29.11 19.74 17.92
C GLU A 613 29.86 19.35 19.19
N ARG A 614 30.88 18.49 19.06
CA ARG A 614 31.72 18.14 20.19
C ARG A 614 32.68 19.30 20.46
N SER A 615 32.50 19.97 21.59
CA SER A 615 33.43 21.00 22.06
C SER A 615 34.88 20.49 22.07
N SER A 616 35.78 21.24 21.45
CA SER A 616 37.20 20.92 21.26
C SER A 616 38.00 21.10 22.55
N PHE A 617 37.73 20.27 23.55
CA PHE A 617 38.54 20.21 24.77
C PHE A 617 39.81 19.39 24.53
N LEU A 618 40.97 19.92 24.93
CA LEU A 618 42.23 19.19 25.00
C LEU A 618 42.21 18.31 26.25
N LEU A 619 42.09 16.99 26.08
CA LEU A 619 42.23 16.04 27.17
C LEU A 619 43.73 15.89 27.51
N PRO A 620 44.21 16.23 28.72
CA PRO A 620 45.65 16.36 28.97
C PRO A 620 46.42 15.03 29.13
N SER A 621 45.77 13.87 29.00
CA SER A 621 46.47 12.59 28.77
C SER A 621 45.56 11.56 28.11
N VAL A 622 45.46 11.61 26.78
CA VAL A 622 44.71 10.61 25.99
C VAL A 622 45.31 9.20 26.17
N LYS A 623 46.61 9.09 26.45
CA LYS A 623 47.30 7.81 26.62
C LYS A 623 46.91 7.09 27.91
N ASP A 624 46.85 7.81 29.03
CA ASP A 624 46.44 7.20 30.31
C ASP A 624 44.97 6.78 30.25
N LEU A 625 44.13 7.59 29.56
CA LEU A 625 42.75 7.25 29.30
C LEU A 625 42.58 6.01 28.42
N GLU A 626 43.35 5.91 27.34
CA GLU A 626 43.37 4.71 26.49
C GLU A 626 43.78 3.47 27.30
N GLN A 627 44.80 3.59 28.16
CA GLN A 627 45.26 2.48 28.99
C GLN A 627 44.20 2.04 30.02
N THR A 628 43.62 2.98 30.77
CA THR A 628 42.57 2.69 31.76
C THR A 628 41.33 2.05 31.13
N ILE A 629 40.91 2.53 29.94
CA ILE A 629 39.75 1.95 29.24
C ILE A 629 40.08 0.54 28.70
N VAL A 630 41.31 0.30 28.24
CA VAL A 630 41.74 -1.00 27.70
C VAL A 630 41.87 -2.08 28.77
N GLU A 631 42.30 -1.72 29.99
CA GLU A 631 42.52 -2.68 31.08
C GLU A 631 41.21 -3.11 31.79
N GLU A 632 40.11 -2.42 31.51
CA GLU A 632 38.88 -2.51 32.28
C GLU A 632 37.74 -3.16 31.49
N SER A 633 37.34 -4.36 31.91
CA SER A 633 36.33 -5.17 31.20
C SER A 633 34.89 -4.63 31.31
N THR A 634 34.63 -3.66 32.18
CA THR A 634 33.28 -3.11 32.41
C THR A 634 32.85 -2.11 31.34
N VAL A 635 33.80 -1.50 30.60
CA VAL A 635 33.51 -0.60 29.49
C VAL A 635 33.25 -1.41 28.23
N SER A 636 32.04 -1.31 27.67
CA SER A 636 31.57 -2.20 26.59
C SER A 636 31.35 -1.49 25.25
N SER A 637 31.53 -0.18 25.20
CA SER A 637 31.11 0.65 24.06
C SER A 637 32.16 1.68 23.67
N ASN A 638 31.98 2.32 22.50
CA ASN A 638 33.04 3.05 21.78
C ASN A 638 33.36 4.42 22.39
N VAL A 639 33.90 4.41 23.60
CA VAL A 639 34.27 5.62 24.36
C VAL A 639 35.43 6.34 23.67
N LEU A 640 36.48 5.63 23.23
CA LEU A 640 37.66 6.26 22.62
C LEU A 640 37.33 6.91 21.27
N GLY A 641 36.44 6.31 20.49
CA GLY A 641 35.95 6.89 19.24
C GLY A 641 35.20 8.19 19.47
N PHE A 642 34.38 8.26 20.52
CA PHE A 642 33.63 9.46 20.86
C PHE A 642 34.55 10.65 21.19
N LEU A 643 35.68 10.41 21.85
CA LEU A 643 36.64 11.48 22.17
C LEU A 643 37.20 12.18 20.93
N ASN A 644 37.17 11.50 19.77
CA ASN A 644 37.64 12.00 18.49
C ASN A 644 36.51 12.35 17.51
N CYS A 645 35.26 12.42 17.97
CA CYS A 645 34.13 12.75 17.11
C CYS A 645 34.01 14.25 16.81
N ASP A 646 33.31 14.56 15.71
CA ASP A 646 32.98 15.93 15.32
C ASP A 646 31.60 16.34 15.84
N TYR A 647 30.60 15.46 15.67
CA TYR A 647 29.22 15.68 16.08
C TYR A 647 28.63 14.47 16.77
N PHE A 648 27.67 14.70 17.66
CA PHE A 648 26.94 13.67 18.36
C PHE A 648 25.46 14.01 18.58
N ILE A 649 24.65 12.99 18.85
CA ILE A 649 23.25 13.07 19.25
C ILE A 649 23.05 12.18 20.47
N LYS A 650 22.41 12.71 21.51
CA LYS A 650 21.93 11.90 22.64
C LYS A 650 20.57 11.31 22.33
N LYS A 651 20.39 10.01 22.57
CA LYS A 651 19.12 9.30 22.36
C LYS A 651 18.83 8.32 23.48
N LYS A 652 17.57 8.25 23.91
CA LYS A 652 17.13 7.28 24.93
C LYS A 652 16.44 6.10 24.27
N ILE A 653 16.97 4.89 24.48
CA ILE A 653 16.45 3.63 23.91
C ILE A 653 16.24 2.64 25.05
N HIS A 654 15.02 2.12 25.21
CA HIS A 654 14.68 1.12 26.25
C HIS A 654 15.19 1.49 27.66
N ASN A 655 15.08 2.77 28.02
CA ASN A 655 15.53 3.34 29.29
C ASN A 655 17.06 3.48 29.49
N THR A 656 17.85 3.25 28.44
CA THR A 656 19.30 3.50 28.43
C THR A 656 19.62 4.71 27.54
N ASP A 657 20.49 5.59 28.04
CA ASP A 657 20.98 6.73 27.27
C ASP A 657 22.18 6.32 26.41
N TYR A 658 22.06 6.55 25.11
CA TYR A 658 23.09 6.33 24.10
C TYR A 658 23.52 7.65 23.49
N ILE A 659 24.78 7.71 23.09
CA ILE A 659 25.32 8.73 22.21
C ILE A 659 25.60 8.08 20.87
N PHE A 660 24.99 8.61 19.82
CA PHE A 660 25.35 8.32 18.43
C PHE A 660 26.26 9.44 17.96
N PHE A 661 27.42 9.11 17.40
CA PHE A 661 28.39 10.10 16.99
C PHE A 661 28.99 9.77 15.64
N ILE A 662 29.45 10.81 14.95
CA ILE A 662 30.07 10.71 13.64
C ILE A 662 31.51 11.20 13.74
N GLN A 663 32.39 10.49 13.04
CA GLN A 663 33.77 10.91 12.85
C GLN A 663 33.99 11.09 11.37
N ARG A 664 34.41 12.29 10.95
CA ARG A 664 34.77 12.57 9.57
C ARG A 664 36.15 11.99 9.31
N ASN A 665 36.20 10.98 8.45
CA ASN A 665 37.45 10.51 7.88
C ASN A 665 37.73 11.25 6.58
N ASN A 666 38.96 11.71 6.41
CA ASN A 666 39.37 12.36 5.17
C ASN A 666 39.87 11.32 4.16
N LEU A 667 39.64 11.61 2.88
CA LEU A 667 40.29 10.84 1.81
C LEU A 667 41.81 11.02 1.88
N PRO A 668 42.60 10.03 1.44
CA PRO A 668 44.05 10.15 1.40
C PRO A 668 44.50 11.34 0.53
N LEU A 669 45.14 12.34 1.15
CA LEU A 669 45.47 13.63 0.52
C LEU A 669 46.45 13.54 -0.67
N THR A 670 47.19 12.43 -0.80
CA THR A 670 48.21 12.22 -1.84
C THR A 670 47.71 11.44 -3.05
N LYS A 671 46.41 11.11 -3.11
CA LYS A 671 45.84 10.20 -4.13
C LYS A 671 44.71 10.85 -4.93
N ARG A 672 44.65 10.51 -6.21
CA ARG A 672 43.45 10.71 -7.04
C ARG A 672 42.41 9.69 -6.60
N SER A 673 41.22 10.15 -6.27
CA SER A 673 40.11 9.27 -5.85
C SER A 673 39.01 9.33 -6.90
N SER A 674 38.59 8.18 -7.42
CA SER A 674 37.40 8.08 -8.27
C SER A 674 36.34 7.29 -7.52
N PHE A 675 35.12 7.80 -7.55
CA PHE A 675 33.90 7.21 -7.00
C PHE A 675 32.98 6.73 -8.10
#